data_AF-A0A959G6Y1-F1
#
_entry.id   AF-A0A959G6Y1-F1
#
_cell.length_a   1.000
_cell.length_b   1.000
_cell.length_c   1.000
_cell.angle_alpha   90.00
_cell.angle_beta   90.00
_cell.angle_gamma   90.00
#
_symmetry.space_group_name_H-M   'P 1'
#
loop_
_entity.id
_entity.type
_entity.pdbx_description
1 polymer ?
#
loop_
_entity_poly.entity_id
_entity_poly.type
_entity_poly.pdbx_seq_one_letter_code
_entity_poly.pdbx_strand_id
1 'polypeptide(L)'
;MKQFLLFCFCLLIYSVNTTAQTVYEDFEGGATDLTWATFNGLAFEGPVANPAKDAVNNSDNVGKFTNDGVSDFCFGIGTLAAAADLSTNNLVSIKIYATYAPARALIKMEGGSKPIEKFIDITEANKWVKYTVDFSAAATYTGLTKLLVAMDPFITPKPGVFYFDDVVANEAIQVYETFETGNEMGWLGLDGVLTAPVDNPEPNSVNSSAKAGQYVKSNAHAYSLLLAESATPFDLSVLNQIKMQVRASAPTQILLKLEGAGGPAVEKTKNIGLKDEWQEYTFDFSSAKDFTHLNKMIIFFDPGVEMSADTYYYDNIVAVPAGACAGVEKNPDVIDDFECNRNATYVNGWDSLSVVANPAPNGVNGSAFVGQYNDPIGEPWGALVIDYQNNIDLSTKNQLKAKVWSSKAGKILFKLEGGSSPAKEVFVDVTDLNQWVEYTVDFSGEANSAHKKVVLFFNAGVDAIAGDVYYIDDLAWGEKVATDLENFENGAALPWEPLDQLTALHGTFEVVDNPNATGVNTSAKVGKYTKGSSPFSTVAAVAPGLIDISAKAQFNLDVHAPEGATSVIFQLESVSSGNKEVERDIKTPGQWETLSFNFEEFQAISDWSAIKIIFNPNKAEAGAVFYFDNLVQSEPTVDACEGTVAITNIIDDFECQRNYEYGGGSTLLTVVNNPNTTGNGSTKAGLYKDQPNEPWAALCAQFPDGIDLNVFNQFEMQVLSTKTAPVLLKLEGGTSPAKEIWTDITEVNKWTKIGADFSGEAGTDHKRACIFFNGGVTTTTVDDYYIDNLKWSHAPYDGCIMNFDEAAFTSSVWQYFPADNSGGFEVVDNPNKSGINTSEKVGKAIEKASGEQPWQGMYTNLESYIDFGTNKIIKMKVLSPKVGGVTLKVERPLVSGFPGGSGDNTVTNTKANEWEELSFDFATSPTPIDEAGQYARITIIWDILNLPAEDVIYYFDDIVVDGGSCGVSTGLFSEVKLDQLEVMPNPVSEMLNVQNTANIARLEIFNVYGQKLGTMWNNDGGNIYLNVSNLVKGTYFIMGYDGKGKLSAQSRFVKM
;
A
#
# COMPACT_ATOMS: atom_id res chain seq x y z
N MET A 1 -32.64 20.38 -52.36
CA MET A 1 -32.03 19.09 -52.73
C MET A 1 -32.37 18.02 -51.68
N LYS A 2 -33.66 17.88 -51.33
CA LYS A 2 -34.15 17.18 -50.11
C LYS A 2 -35.19 16.09 -50.42
N GLN A 3 -35.13 15.48 -51.60
CA GLN A 3 -36.19 14.54 -52.06
C GLN A 3 -35.65 13.27 -52.76
N PHE A 4 -34.38 12.91 -52.58
CA PHE A 4 -33.80 11.72 -53.23
C PHE A 4 -33.08 10.75 -52.27
N LEU A 5 -33.22 10.93 -50.96
CA LEU A 5 -32.63 10.05 -49.93
C LEU A 5 -33.68 9.47 -48.97
N LEU A 6 -34.91 9.30 -49.45
CA LEU A 6 -36.06 8.80 -48.68
C LEU A 6 -36.58 7.45 -49.24
N PHE A 7 -35.68 6.57 -49.68
CA PHE A 7 -36.07 5.30 -50.34
C PHE A 7 -35.35 4.02 -49.86
N CYS A 8 -34.63 4.06 -48.73
CA CYS A 8 -33.96 2.85 -48.19
C CYS A 8 -34.35 2.46 -46.75
N PHE A 9 -35.38 3.07 -46.14
CA PHE A 9 -35.76 2.73 -44.76
C PHE A 9 -37.27 2.47 -44.54
N CYS A 10 -38.05 2.17 -45.60
CA CYS A 10 -39.50 1.93 -45.51
C CYS A 10 -39.95 0.54 -45.96
N LEU A 11 -39.12 -0.50 -45.81
CA LEU A 11 -39.51 -1.88 -46.17
C LEU A 11 -39.07 -2.87 -45.08
N LEU A 12 -39.67 -2.75 -43.90
CA LEU A 12 -39.57 -3.75 -42.83
C LEU A 12 -40.85 -3.81 -42.01
N ILE A 13 -42.01 -3.84 -42.68
CA ILE A 13 -43.27 -4.21 -42.04
C ILE A 13 -44.06 -5.05 -43.05
N TYR A 14 -43.81 -6.37 -43.06
CA TYR A 14 -44.76 -7.43 -43.43
C TYR A 14 -44.02 -8.78 -43.40
N SER A 15 -43.81 -9.35 -42.21
CA SER A 15 -43.85 -10.82 -42.03
C SER A 15 -43.64 -11.21 -40.57
N VAL A 16 -44.50 -12.11 -40.12
CA VAL A 16 -44.36 -13.05 -39.01
C VAL A 16 -42.89 -13.39 -38.68
N ASN A 17 -42.48 -13.23 -37.42
CA ASN A 17 -41.30 -13.83 -36.76
C ASN A 17 -40.19 -14.36 -37.69
N THR A 18 -39.42 -13.48 -38.32
CA THR A 18 -38.11 -13.83 -38.87
C THR A 18 -37.14 -12.71 -38.52
N THR A 19 -36.35 -12.91 -37.46
CA THR A 19 -35.11 -12.14 -37.27
C THR A 19 -34.26 -12.29 -38.53
N ALA A 20 -33.56 -11.23 -38.95
CA ALA A 20 -32.60 -11.35 -40.05
C ALA A 20 -31.56 -12.41 -39.65
N GLN A 21 -31.52 -13.51 -40.40
CA GLN A 21 -30.68 -14.68 -40.11
C GLN A 21 -29.70 -14.85 -41.28
N THR A 22 -28.42 -14.98 -40.97
CA THR A 22 -27.40 -15.40 -41.93
C THR A 22 -27.00 -16.84 -41.62
N VAL A 23 -27.33 -17.76 -42.52
CA VAL A 23 -26.84 -19.14 -42.44
C VAL A 23 -25.44 -19.18 -43.03
N TYR A 24 -24.46 -19.61 -42.25
CA TYR A 24 -23.10 -19.83 -42.75
C TYR A 24 -22.93 -21.25 -43.26
N GLU A 25 -23.47 -22.25 -42.55
CA GLU A 25 -23.43 -23.66 -42.95
C GLU A 25 -24.56 -24.42 -42.26
N ASP A 26 -25.42 -25.09 -43.03
CA ASP A 26 -26.47 -25.98 -42.51
C ASP A 26 -26.43 -27.41 -43.08
N PHE A 27 -25.49 -27.69 -44.00
CA PHE A 27 -25.35 -28.98 -44.69
C PHE A 27 -26.61 -29.47 -45.42
N GLU A 28 -27.61 -28.61 -45.62
CA GLU A 28 -28.87 -28.97 -46.24
C GLU A 28 -28.77 -29.00 -47.78
N GLY A 29 -29.58 -29.85 -48.42
CA GLY A 29 -29.52 -30.02 -49.87
C GLY A 29 -28.38 -30.92 -50.39
N GLY A 30 -27.59 -31.53 -49.50
CA GLY A 30 -26.61 -32.56 -49.85
C GLY A 30 -25.27 -32.02 -50.39
N ALA A 31 -24.97 -30.75 -50.14
CA ALA A 31 -23.66 -30.13 -50.34
C ALA A 31 -23.24 -29.34 -49.09
N THR A 32 -21.98 -28.90 -49.03
CA THR A 32 -21.49 -27.95 -48.02
C THR A 32 -21.64 -26.52 -48.53
N ASP A 33 -22.14 -25.60 -47.72
CA ASP A 33 -22.22 -24.18 -48.07
C ASP A 33 -20.84 -23.50 -48.02
N LEU A 34 -19.98 -23.94 -47.08
CA LEU A 34 -18.61 -23.44 -46.95
C LEU A 34 -17.60 -24.40 -47.56
N THR A 35 -16.54 -23.82 -48.15
CA THR A 35 -15.36 -24.59 -48.53
C THR A 35 -14.45 -24.75 -47.31
N TRP A 36 -14.44 -25.96 -46.73
CA TRP A 36 -13.66 -26.30 -45.55
C TRP A 36 -12.24 -26.77 -45.88
N ALA A 37 -11.25 -26.07 -45.34
CA ALA A 37 -9.86 -26.51 -45.29
C ALA A 37 -9.51 -26.99 -43.88
N THR A 38 -8.87 -28.15 -43.75
CA THR A 38 -8.51 -28.73 -42.44
C THR A 38 -7.01 -28.67 -42.18
N PHE A 39 -6.64 -28.56 -40.90
CA PHE A 39 -5.26 -28.37 -40.47
C PHE A 39 -4.91 -29.26 -39.27
N ASN A 40 -3.60 -29.45 -39.06
CA ASN A 40 -3.01 -30.07 -37.87
C ASN A 40 -3.50 -31.49 -37.51
N GLY A 41 -3.92 -32.28 -38.51
CA GLY A 41 -4.41 -33.64 -38.26
C GLY A 41 -5.94 -33.76 -38.19
N LEU A 42 -6.67 -32.65 -38.40
CA LEU A 42 -8.13 -32.69 -38.55
C LEU A 42 -8.54 -33.26 -39.92
N ALA A 43 -9.45 -34.22 -39.92
CA ALA A 43 -10.19 -34.66 -41.11
C ALA A 43 -11.63 -34.16 -41.07
N PHE A 44 -12.14 -33.69 -42.21
CA PHE A 44 -13.52 -33.26 -42.38
C PHE A 44 -14.25 -34.16 -43.38
N GLU A 45 -15.44 -34.60 -43.01
CA GLU A 45 -16.37 -35.33 -43.85
C GLU A 45 -17.74 -34.66 -43.74
N GLY A 46 -18.27 -34.11 -44.83
CA GLY A 46 -19.57 -33.45 -44.84
C GLY A 46 -20.02 -33.15 -46.27
N PRO A 47 -21.33 -33.20 -46.55
CA PRO A 47 -22.41 -33.67 -45.69
C PRO A 47 -22.37 -35.19 -45.44
N VAL A 48 -22.58 -35.62 -44.20
CA VAL A 48 -22.76 -37.04 -43.80
C VAL A 48 -24.09 -37.23 -43.06
N ALA A 49 -24.62 -38.45 -43.02
CA ALA A 49 -25.88 -38.72 -42.32
C ALA A 49 -25.80 -38.36 -40.82
N ASN A 50 -26.84 -37.68 -40.31
CA ASN A 50 -26.93 -37.30 -38.90
C ASN A 50 -26.83 -38.54 -37.98
N PRO A 51 -25.86 -38.60 -37.03
CA PRO A 51 -25.61 -39.78 -36.21
C PRO A 51 -26.74 -40.09 -35.22
N ALA A 52 -27.54 -39.10 -34.83
CA ALA A 52 -28.57 -39.26 -33.81
C ALA A 52 -29.58 -38.11 -33.87
N LYS A 53 -30.58 -38.20 -34.75
CA LYS A 53 -31.64 -37.18 -34.85
C LYS A 53 -32.46 -37.08 -33.56
N ASP A 54 -32.70 -35.86 -33.10
CA ASP A 54 -33.52 -35.56 -31.93
C ASP A 54 -34.30 -34.23 -32.10
N ALA A 55 -34.86 -33.71 -31.01
CA ALA A 55 -35.62 -32.46 -31.02
C ALA A 55 -34.73 -31.21 -31.19
N VAL A 56 -33.42 -31.31 -30.93
CA VAL A 56 -32.46 -30.21 -31.07
C VAL A 56 -31.93 -30.17 -32.51
N ASN A 57 -31.57 -31.33 -33.06
CA ASN A 57 -31.15 -31.47 -34.45
C ASN A 57 -31.92 -32.59 -35.16
N ASN A 58 -32.81 -32.21 -36.08
CA ASN A 58 -33.57 -33.15 -36.91
C ASN A 58 -33.04 -33.28 -38.36
N SER A 59 -31.98 -32.53 -38.70
CA SER A 59 -31.37 -32.42 -40.04
C SER A 59 -31.00 -33.79 -40.58
N ASP A 60 -31.15 -33.99 -41.90
CA ASP A 60 -30.80 -35.25 -42.57
C ASP A 60 -29.27 -35.42 -42.63
N ASN A 61 -28.56 -34.32 -42.88
CA ASN A 61 -27.11 -34.29 -43.07
C ASN A 61 -26.45 -33.33 -42.08
N VAL A 62 -25.20 -33.61 -41.74
CA VAL A 62 -24.37 -32.79 -40.82
C VAL A 62 -22.90 -32.84 -41.26
N GLY A 63 -22.07 -31.96 -40.69
CA GLY A 63 -20.61 -32.02 -40.82
C GLY A 63 -19.99 -32.92 -39.76
N LYS A 64 -18.90 -33.62 -40.10
CA LYS A 64 -18.14 -34.47 -39.18
C LYS A 64 -16.67 -34.08 -39.18
N PHE A 65 -16.14 -33.84 -37.99
CA PHE A 65 -14.73 -33.63 -37.71
C PHE A 65 -14.14 -34.83 -36.96
N THR A 66 -12.98 -35.30 -37.43
CA THR A 66 -12.20 -36.35 -36.77
C THR A 66 -10.80 -35.83 -36.46
N ASN A 67 -10.43 -35.80 -35.19
CA ASN A 67 -9.07 -35.50 -34.72
C ASN A 67 -8.23 -36.79 -34.69
N ASP A 68 -7.00 -36.75 -35.22
CA ASP A 68 -6.07 -37.88 -35.23
C ASP A 68 -5.36 -38.13 -33.89
N GLY A 69 -5.47 -37.20 -32.94
CA GLY A 69 -4.86 -37.25 -31.62
C GLY A 69 -3.37 -36.90 -31.59
N VAL A 70 -2.84 -36.24 -32.62
CA VAL A 70 -1.43 -35.84 -32.70
C VAL A 70 -1.21 -34.40 -32.25
N SER A 71 -2.07 -33.47 -32.68
CA SER A 71 -1.98 -32.05 -32.31
C SER A 71 -2.98 -31.70 -31.20
N ASP A 72 -2.57 -30.77 -30.34
CA ASP A 72 -3.41 -30.13 -29.34
C ASP A 72 -4.33 -29.07 -29.96
N PHE A 73 -4.16 -28.70 -31.24
CA PHE A 73 -4.98 -27.71 -31.93
C PHE A 73 -5.33 -28.12 -33.36
N CYS A 74 -6.35 -28.98 -33.48
CA CYS A 74 -6.94 -29.42 -34.74
C CYS A 74 -8.14 -28.54 -35.13
N PHE A 75 -8.14 -27.94 -36.32
CA PHE A 75 -9.20 -27.00 -36.73
C PHE A 75 -9.51 -27.04 -38.22
N GLY A 76 -10.73 -26.65 -38.56
CA GLY A 76 -11.22 -26.43 -39.91
C GLY A 76 -11.50 -24.95 -40.16
N ILE A 77 -11.22 -24.47 -41.37
CA ILE A 77 -11.53 -23.11 -41.82
C ILE A 77 -12.49 -23.17 -43.00
N GLY A 78 -13.70 -22.65 -42.82
CA GLY A 78 -14.66 -22.37 -43.87
C GLY A 78 -14.44 -20.97 -44.47
N THR A 79 -14.51 -20.85 -45.79
CA THR A 79 -14.46 -19.56 -46.49
C THR A 79 -15.87 -19.02 -46.70
N LEU A 80 -16.17 -17.84 -46.17
CA LEU A 80 -17.48 -17.20 -46.28
C LEU A 80 -17.66 -16.56 -47.66
N ALA A 81 -18.87 -16.67 -48.24
CA ALA A 81 -19.19 -16.08 -49.54
C ALA A 81 -19.22 -14.53 -49.52
N ALA A 82 -19.56 -13.96 -48.37
CA ALA A 82 -19.45 -12.55 -48.05
C ALA A 82 -18.81 -12.40 -46.67
N ALA A 83 -18.17 -11.26 -46.41
CA ALA A 83 -17.62 -11.00 -45.08
C ALA A 83 -18.76 -10.99 -44.04
N ALA A 84 -18.57 -11.65 -42.91
CA ALA A 84 -19.50 -11.65 -41.80
C ALA A 84 -19.74 -10.21 -41.31
N ASP A 85 -21.00 -9.81 -41.24
CA ASP A 85 -21.42 -8.54 -40.66
C ASP A 85 -21.85 -8.75 -39.20
N LEU A 86 -20.89 -8.53 -38.30
CA LEU A 86 -21.13 -8.63 -36.85
C LEU A 86 -21.71 -7.33 -36.26
N SER A 87 -21.92 -6.28 -37.06
CA SER A 87 -22.61 -5.08 -36.58
C SER A 87 -24.11 -5.34 -36.35
N THR A 88 -24.66 -6.31 -37.09
CA THR A 88 -26.05 -6.73 -37.02
C THR A 88 -26.17 -8.18 -36.58
N ASN A 89 -25.48 -9.13 -37.22
CA ASN A 89 -25.61 -10.57 -36.97
C ASN A 89 -24.49 -11.10 -36.07
N ASN A 90 -24.43 -10.63 -34.83
CA ASN A 90 -23.39 -10.95 -33.87
C ASN A 90 -23.65 -12.18 -32.98
N LEU A 91 -24.84 -12.77 -33.02
CA LEU A 91 -25.14 -13.98 -32.24
C LEU A 91 -24.98 -15.23 -33.11
N VAL A 92 -23.86 -15.93 -32.97
CA VAL A 92 -23.58 -17.14 -33.77
C VAL A 92 -23.96 -18.38 -32.97
N SER A 93 -24.91 -19.16 -33.47
CA SER A 93 -25.24 -20.48 -32.95
C SER A 93 -24.62 -21.60 -33.78
N ILE A 94 -24.32 -22.72 -33.12
CA ILE A 94 -23.87 -23.96 -33.73
C ILE A 94 -24.50 -25.12 -32.95
N LYS A 95 -24.95 -26.17 -33.65
CA LYS A 95 -25.32 -27.44 -33.02
C LYS A 95 -24.09 -28.33 -33.01
N ILE A 96 -23.76 -28.93 -31.88
CA ILE A 96 -22.62 -29.84 -31.74
C ILE A 96 -23.07 -31.14 -31.09
N TYR A 97 -22.57 -32.26 -31.65
CA TYR A 97 -22.63 -33.59 -31.05
C TYR A 97 -21.20 -34.08 -30.85
N ALA A 98 -20.78 -34.21 -29.58
CA ALA A 98 -19.47 -34.74 -29.23
C ALA A 98 -19.59 -36.20 -28.77
N THR A 99 -18.66 -37.07 -29.18
CA THR A 99 -18.64 -38.47 -28.72
C THR A 99 -18.19 -38.64 -27.26
N TYR A 100 -17.61 -37.59 -26.66
CA TYR A 100 -17.22 -37.54 -25.26
C TYR A 100 -17.39 -36.12 -24.69
N ALA A 101 -17.50 -36.05 -23.37
CA ALA A 101 -17.52 -34.82 -22.57
C ALA A 101 -16.86 -35.13 -21.20
N PRO A 102 -16.28 -34.13 -20.50
CA PRO A 102 -16.16 -32.74 -20.93
C PRO A 102 -15.22 -32.57 -22.13
N ALA A 103 -15.55 -31.62 -23.00
CA ALA A 103 -14.80 -31.18 -24.17
C ALA A 103 -14.99 -29.67 -24.36
N ARG A 104 -14.23 -29.05 -25.26
CA ARG A 104 -14.46 -27.65 -25.66
C ARG A 104 -14.56 -27.51 -27.17
N ALA A 105 -15.21 -26.47 -27.66
CA ALA A 105 -15.07 -26.02 -29.04
C ALA A 105 -14.60 -24.56 -29.09
N LEU A 106 -13.93 -24.17 -30.16
CA LEU A 106 -13.57 -22.79 -30.45
C LEU A 106 -14.23 -22.40 -31.77
N ILE A 107 -15.02 -21.32 -31.76
CA ILE A 107 -15.46 -20.64 -32.98
C ILE A 107 -14.67 -19.34 -33.10
N LYS A 108 -14.14 -19.07 -34.28
CA LYS A 108 -13.38 -17.86 -34.59
C LYS A 108 -13.75 -17.28 -35.94
N MET A 109 -13.95 -15.97 -36.00
CA MET A 109 -14.11 -15.20 -37.24
C MET A 109 -12.81 -14.47 -37.58
N GLU A 110 -12.32 -14.60 -38.81
CA GLU A 110 -11.05 -13.97 -39.24
C GLU A 110 -11.02 -13.58 -40.73
N GLY A 111 -9.90 -13.02 -41.19
CA GLY A 111 -9.70 -12.58 -42.58
C GLY A 111 -9.79 -11.06 -42.83
N GLY A 112 -10.14 -10.29 -41.80
CA GLY A 112 -10.38 -8.83 -41.87
C GLY A 112 -9.39 -8.00 -41.03
N SER A 113 -9.86 -6.86 -40.52
CA SER A 113 -9.04 -5.91 -39.72
C SER A 113 -8.48 -6.52 -38.43
N LYS A 114 -9.23 -7.41 -37.77
CA LYS A 114 -8.84 -8.13 -36.56
C LYS A 114 -9.66 -9.42 -36.39
N PRO A 115 -9.08 -10.55 -35.94
CA PRO A 115 -9.84 -11.77 -35.65
C PRO A 115 -10.56 -11.68 -34.30
N ILE A 116 -11.62 -12.47 -34.12
CA ILE A 116 -12.34 -12.63 -32.84
C ILE A 116 -12.71 -14.09 -32.61
N GLU A 117 -12.62 -14.57 -31.37
CA GLU A 117 -12.85 -15.98 -31.04
C GLU A 117 -13.62 -16.18 -29.73
N LYS A 118 -14.37 -17.28 -29.64
CA LYS A 118 -15.18 -17.68 -28.48
C LYS A 118 -15.06 -19.18 -28.24
N PHE A 119 -14.87 -19.54 -26.99
CA PHE A 119 -14.91 -20.93 -26.55
C PHE A 119 -16.33 -21.34 -26.15
N ILE A 120 -16.64 -22.60 -26.40
CA ILE A 120 -17.87 -23.28 -26.01
C ILE A 120 -17.47 -24.46 -25.14
N ASP A 121 -18.03 -24.56 -23.94
CA ASP A 121 -17.82 -25.72 -23.08
C ASP A 121 -18.89 -26.79 -23.36
N ILE A 122 -18.42 -27.97 -23.78
CA ILE A 122 -19.27 -29.11 -24.13
C ILE A 122 -19.36 -30.02 -22.90
N THR A 123 -20.53 -30.05 -22.28
CA THR A 123 -20.79 -30.75 -21.02
C THR A 123 -21.52 -32.09 -21.20
N GLU A 124 -22.13 -32.34 -22.36
CA GLU A 124 -22.88 -33.56 -22.66
C GLU A 124 -22.23 -34.35 -23.80
N ALA A 125 -22.07 -35.66 -23.60
CA ALA A 125 -21.58 -36.58 -24.62
C ALA A 125 -22.74 -37.31 -25.30
N ASN A 126 -22.57 -37.65 -26.57
CA ASN A 126 -23.47 -38.47 -27.38
C ASN A 126 -24.90 -37.91 -27.52
N LYS A 127 -25.03 -36.58 -27.51
CA LYS A 127 -26.30 -35.85 -27.65
C LYS A 127 -26.07 -34.54 -28.41
N TRP A 128 -27.06 -34.09 -29.17
CA TRP A 128 -27.02 -32.76 -29.79
C TRP A 128 -27.32 -31.67 -28.78
N VAL A 129 -26.49 -30.64 -28.77
CA VAL A 129 -26.71 -29.42 -28.00
C VAL A 129 -26.55 -28.23 -28.94
N LYS A 130 -27.49 -27.28 -28.88
CA LYS A 130 -27.36 -25.99 -29.56
C LYS A 130 -26.61 -25.05 -28.63
N TYR A 131 -25.46 -24.57 -29.09
CA TYR A 131 -24.66 -23.57 -28.42
C TYR A 131 -24.79 -22.24 -29.14
N THR A 132 -24.66 -21.15 -28.39
CA THR A 132 -24.72 -19.79 -28.90
C THR A 132 -23.56 -19.00 -28.34
N VAL A 133 -22.86 -18.25 -29.18
CA VAL A 133 -21.74 -17.37 -28.79
C VAL A 133 -21.98 -15.95 -29.27
N ASP A 134 -21.61 -14.98 -28.43
CA ASP A 134 -21.79 -13.56 -28.68
C ASP A 134 -20.52 -12.91 -29.25
N PHE A 135 -20.59 -12.45 -30.50
CA PHE A 135 -19.53 -11.69 -31.14
C PHE A 135 -19.78 -10.18 -31.17
N SER A 136 -20.69 -9.65 -30.34
CA SER A 136 -21.07 -8.23 -30.32
C SER A 136 -19.91 -7.27 -30.03
N ALA A 137 -18.91 -7.70 -29.27
CA ALA A 137 -17.66 -6.96 -29.05
C ALA A 137 -16.86 -6.70 -30.35
N ALA A 138 -17.18 -7.40 -31.45
CA ALA A 138 -16.58 -7.23 -32.76
C ALA A 138 -17.54 -6.54 -33.76
N ALA A 139 -18.56 -5.81 -33.28
CA ALA A 139 -19.53 -5.12 -34.14
C ALA A 139 -18.89 -4.11 -35.11
N THR A 140 -17.74 -3.55 -34.77
CA THR A 140 -16.99 -2.60 -35.64
C THR A 140 -16.00 -3.29 -36.57
N TYR A 141 -15.85 -4.62 -36.49
CA TYR A 141 -14.84 -5.35 -37.24
C TYR A 141 -15.35 -5.57 -38.66
N THR A 142 -14.49 -5.34 -39.66
CA THR A 142 -14.86 -5.45 -41.08
C THR A 142 -13.94 -6.43 -41.80
N GLY A 143 -14.43 -7.03 -42.89
CA GLY A 143 -13.65 -7.92 -43.75
C GLY A 143 -13.45 -9.35 -43.20
N LEU A 144 -14.27 -9.80 -42.25
CA LEU A 144 -14.21 -11.15 -41.69
C LEU A 144 -14.70 -12.20 -42.70
N THR A 145 -13.79 -12.78 -43.47
CA THR A 145 -14.09 -13.67 -44.62
C THR A 145 -13.97 -15.16 -44.31
N LYS A 146 -13.60 -15.52 -43.07
CA LYS A 146 -13.33 -16.90 -42.67
C LYS A 146 -13.97 -17.24 -41.33
N LEU A 147 -14.51 -18.46 -41.26
CA LEU A 147 -15.00 -19.10 -40.04
C LEU A 147 -14.07 -20.28 -39.70
N LEU A 148 -13.41 -20.20 -38.55
CA LEU A 148 -12.62 -21.29 -37.99
C LEU A 148 -13.42 -21.99 -36.90
N VAL A 149 -13.46 -23.33 -36.96
CA VAL A 149 -14.04 -24.18 -35.92
C VAL A 149 -12.99 -25.20 -35.49
N ALA A 150 -12.69 -25.26 -34.19
CA ALA A 150 -11.81 -26.25 -33.59
C ALA A 150 -12.57 -27.06 -32.52
N MET A 151 -12.33 -28.36 -32.46
CA MET A 151 -12.95 -29.26 -31.50
C MET A 151 -11.88 -29.84 -30.56
N ASP A 152 -12.10 -29.63 -29.27
CA ASP A 152 -11.23 -29.93 -28.13
C ASP A 152 -9.81 -29.33 -28.23
N PRO A 153 -9.68 -28.00 -28.47
CA PRO A 153 -8.39 -27.34 -28.64
C PRO A 153 -7.63 -27.09 -27.32
N PHE A 154 -6.30 -27.00 -27.40
CA PHE A 154 -5.32 -26.66 -26.36
C PHE A 154 -5.31 -27.60 -25.15
N ILE A 155 -5.57 -28.88 -25.39
CA ILE A 155 -5.50 -29.94 -24.39
C ILE A 155 -4.54 -31.05 -24.83
N THR A 156 -4.24 -32.00 -23.94
CA THR A 156 -3.47 -33.19 -24.30
C THR A 156 -4.07 -33.88 -25.52
N PRO A 157 -3.32 -34.03 -26.62
CA PRO A 157 -3.84 -34.59 -27.87
C PRO A 157 -4.47 -35.96 -27.66
N LYS A 158 -5.70 -36.13 -28.16
CA LYS A 158 -6.42 -37.40 -28.17
C LYS A 158 -7.33 -37.49 -29.39
N PRO A 159 -7.54 -38.69 -29.94
CA PRO A 159 -8.44 -38.87 -31.05
C PRO A 159 -9.88 -38.59 -30.61
N GLY A 160 -10.66 -37.97 -31.50
CA GLY A 160 -12.03 -37.57 -31.21
C GLY A 160 -12.88 -37.45 -32.46
N VAL A 161 -14.18 -37.76 -32.32
CA VAL A 161 -15.16 -37.57 -33.40
C VAL A 161 -16.23 -36.60 -32.90
N PHE A 162 -16.48 -35.58 -33.70
CA PHE A 162 -17.44 -34.52 -33.45
C PHE A 162 -18.29 -34.32 -34.69
N TYR A 163 -19.58 -34.07 -34.48
CA TYR A 163 -20.48 -33.62 -35.54
C TYR A 163 -20.94 -32.22 -35.22
N PHE A 164 -21.13 -31.41 -36.25
CA PHE A 164 -21.63 -30.07 -36.11
C PHE A 164 -22.58 -29.73 -37.26
N ASP A 165 -23.48 -28.80 -36.98
CA ASP A 165 -24.54 -28.42 -37.90
C ASP A 165 -25.10 -27.04 -37.56
N ASP A 166 -25.86 -26.45 -38.46
CA ASP A 166 -26.56 -25.16 -38.29
C ASP A 166 -25.67 -24.06 -37.70
N VAL A 167 -24.54 -23.76 -38.36
CA VAL A 167 -23.75 -22.58 -38.06
C VAL A 167 -24.48 -21.35 -38.60
N VAL A 168 -25.14 -20.64 -37.70
CA VAL A 168 -26.08 -19.57 -38.04
C VAL A 168 -25.76 -18.33 -37.24
N ALA A 169 -25.67 -17.18 -37.89
CA ALA A 169 -25.65 -15.88 -37.24
C ALA A 169 -27.02 -15.22 -37.25
N ASN A 170 -27.44 -14.72 -36.10
CA ASN A 170 -28.66 -13.94 -35.92
C ASN A 170 -28.32 -12.58 -35.31
N GLU A 171 -29.23 -11.63 -35.44
CA GLU A 171 -29.21 -10.42 -34.63
C GLU A 171 -29.32 -10.79 -33.14
N ALA A 172 -28.40 -10.28 -32.31
CA ALA A 172 -28.46 -10.47 -30.86
C ALA A 172 -29.52 -9.56 -30.23
N ILE A 173 -30.78 -9.79 -30.57
CA ILE A 173 -31.91 -9.08 -30.00
C ILE A 173 -33.01 -10.08 -29.65
N GLN A 174 -33.46 -10.02 -28.41
CA GLN A 174 -34.69 -10.69 -27.98
C GLN A 174 -35.75 -9.62 -27.80
N VAL A 175 -36.74 -9.62 -28.69
CA VAL A 175 -37.90 -8.73 -28.54
C VAL A 175 -38.84 -9.35 -27.51
N TYR A 176 -39.19 -8.58 -26.49
CA TYR A 176 -40.21 -8.95 -25.51
C TYR A 176 -41.52 -8.27 -25.84
N GLU A 177 -41.53 -6.95 -26.05
CA GLU A 177 -42.77 -6.20 -26.22
C GLU A 177 -42.65 -5.11 -27.29
N THR A 178 -43.69 -4.99 -28.13
CA THR A 178 -43.80 -3.97 -29.20
C THR A 178 -45.20 -3.35 -29.29
N PHE A 179 -46.21 -3.94 -28.64
CA PHE A 179 -47.62 -3.54 -28.71
C PHE A 179 -48.28 -3.51 -30.11
N GLU A 180 -47.54 -3.82 -31.17
CA GLU A 180 -48.02 -3.76 -32.56
C GLU A 180 -49.00 -4.89 -32.89
N THR A 181 -48.89 -6.03 -32.19
CA THR A 181 -49.78 -7.18 -32.36
C THR A 181 -50.67 -7.45 -31.15
N GLY A 182 -50.57 -6.64 -30.10
CA GLY A 182 -51.45 -6.70 -28.94
C GLY A 182 -50.77 -6.26 -27.65
N ASN A 183 -50.86 -7.11 -26.64
CA ASN A 183 -50.10 -7.01 -25.40
C ASN A 183 -49.32 -8.33 -25.30
N GLU A 184 -48.23 -8.41 -26.06
CA GLU A 184 -47.51 -9.63 -26.44
C GLU A 184 -46.98 -10.38 -25.21
N MET A 185 -46.47 -9.65 -24.22
CA MET A 185 -45.99 -10.22 -22.95
C MET A 185 -47.09 -10.39 -21.90
N GLY A 186 -48.32 -9.97 -22.20
CA GLY A 186 -49.45 -10.10 -21.29
C GLY A 186 -49.33 -9.25 -20.03
N TRP A 187 -48.80 -8.02 -20.15
CA TRP A 187 -48.62 -7.09 -19.05
C TRP A 187 -49.91 -6.87 -18.25
N LEU A 188 -49.77 -6.89 -16.93
CA LEU A 188 -50.83 -6.62 -15.96
C LEU A 188 -50.50 -5.35 -15.19
N GLY A 189 -51.42 -4.39 -15.17
CA GLY A 189 -51.34 -3.25 -14.24
C GLY A 189 -51.83 -3.66 -12.86
N LEU A 190 -50.94 -3.72 -11.88
CA LEU A 190 -51.28 -3.89 -10.48
C LEU A 190 -51.11 -2.54 -9.77
N ASP A 191 -52.12 -2.13 -9.01
CA ASP A 191 -52.14 -0.85 -8.29
C ASP A 191 -51.91 0.39 -9.17
N GLY A 192 -52.64 0.44 -10.29
CA GLY A 192 -52.68 1.51 -11.29
C GLY A 192 -53.62 1.12 -12.43
N VAL A 193 -53.65 1.87 -13.54
CA VAL A 193 -54.49 1.54 -14.71
C VAL A 193 -53.62 1.35 -15.93
N LEU A 194 -53.55 0.10 -16.43
CA LEU A 194 -52.90 -0.24 -17.71
C LEU A 194 -53.94 -0.27 -18.83
N THR A 195 -53.67 0.46 -19.91
CA THR A 195 -54.36 0.33 -21.20
C THR A 195 -53.31 -0.01 -22.25
N ALA A 196 -53.34 -1.23 -22.78
CA ALA A 196 -52.39 -1.70 -23.79
C ALA A 196 -53.08 -2.68 -24.76
N PRO A 197 -52.94 -2.48 -26.09
CA PRO A 197 -52.22 -1.38 -26.75
C PRO A 197 -53.05 -0.09 -26.85
N VAL A 198 -52.40 1.07 -26.94
CA VAL A 198 -52.97 2.38 -27.33
C VAL A 198 -52.21 2.99 -28.51
N ASP A 199 -52.76 4.00 -29.17
CA ASP A 199 -52.02 4.77 -30.20
C ASP A 199 -50.80 5.47 -29.57
N ASN A 200 -49.64 5.40 -30.23
CA ASN A 200 -48.46 6.15 -29.81
C ASN A 200 -48.78 7.65 -29.81
N PRO A 201 -48.66 8.36 -28.67
CA PRO A 201 -49.12 9.73 -28.53
C PRO A 201 -48.29 10.75 -29.33
N GLU A 202 -47.04 10.44 -29.65
CA GLU A 202 -46.13 11.34 -30.37
C GLU A 202 -45.00 10.54 -31.06
N PRO A 203 -45.25 9.92 -32.23
CA PRO A 203 -44.21 9.19 -32.96
C PRO A 203 -43.08 10.12 -33.41
N ASN A 204 -41.84 9.76 -33.10
CA ASN A 204 -40.64 10.53 -33.45
C ASN A 204 -39.47 9.61 -33.85
N SER A 205 -38.24 10.14 -33.93
CA SER A 205 -37.05 9.36 -34.29
C SER A 205 -36.58 8.39 -33.20
N VAL A 206 -37.00 8.57 -31.95
CA VAL A 206 -36.70 7.64 -30.84
C VAL A 206 -37.71 6.50 -30.86
N ASN A 207 -39.00 6.83 -30.86
CA ASN A 207 -40.08 5.87 -30.97
C ASN A 207 -40.98 6.19 -32.16
N SER A 208 -40.82 5.43 -33.25
CA SER A 208 -41.64 5.55 -34.47
C SER A 208 -42.79 4.53 -34.56
N SER A 209 -43.05 3.77 -33.50
CA SER A 209 -44.10 2.75 -33.45
C SER A 209 -45.50 3.36 -33.63
N ALA A 210 -46.46 2.55 -34.07
CA ALA A 210 -47.84 2.97 -34.14
C ALA A 210 -48.56 2.79 -32.81
N LYS A 211 -48.15 1.79 -32.01
CA LYS A 211 -48.80 1.40 -30.76
C LYS A 211 -47.82 1.43 -29.59
N ALA A 212 -48.34 1.68 -28.39
CA ALA A 212 -47.57 1.63 -27.16
C ALA A 212 -48.44 1.16 -25.98
N GLY A 213 -47.82 0.81 -24.85
CA GLY A 213 -48.50 0.58 -23.58
C GLY A 213 -48.67 1.89 -22.82
N GLN A 214 -49.87 2.18 -22.31
CA GLN A 214 -50.14 3.32 -21.43
C GLN A 214 -50.43 2.86 -20.01
N TYR A 215 -49.69 3.39 -19.05
CA TYR A 215 -49.91 3.14 -17.63
C TYR A 215 -50.14 4.45 -16.88
N VAL A 216 -51.22 4.52 -16.11
CA VAL A 216 -51.50 5.62 -15.18
C VAL A 216 -51.25 5.11 -13.76
N LYS A 217 -50.29 5.72 -13.07
CA LYS A 217 -49.90 5.34 -11.72
C LYS A 217 -51.03 5.63 -10.72
N SER A 218 -51.16 4.79 -9.69
CA SER A 218 -52.06 5.07 -8.57
C SER A 218 -51.45 6.09 -7.60
N ASN A 219 -52.27 7.06 -7.19
CA ASN A 219 -51.93 8.05 -6.16
C ASN A 219 -52.22 7.58 -4.73
N ALA A 220 -52.52 6.29 -4.56
CA ALA A 220 -52.80 5.66 -3.27
C ALA A 220 -51.64 4.76 -2.79
N HIS A 221 -50.59 4.58 -3.59
CA HIS A 221 -49.51 3.65 -3.29
C HIS A 221 -48.15 4.22 -3.71
N ALA A 222 -47.18 4.13 -2.80
CA ALA A 222 -45.78 4.48 -3.09
C ALA A 222 -45.14 3.58 -4.15
N TYR A 223 -45.66 2.35 -4.32
CA TYR A 223 -45.21 1.41 -5.34
C TYR A 223 -46.42 0.90 -6.10
N SER A 224 -46.46 1.21 -7.39
CA SER A 224 -47.45 0.78 -8.37
C SER A 224 -46.69 0.06 -9.47
N LEU A 225 -47.17 -1.09 -9.95
CA LEU A 225 -46.34 -1.95 -10.78
C LEU A 225 -47.05 -2.54 -11.99
N LEU A 226 -46.28 -2.74 -13.04
CA LEU A 226 -46.61 -3.55 -14.20
C LEU A 226 -45.90 -4.89 -14.06
N LEU A 227 -46.59 -6.00 -14.30
CA LEU A 227 -46.02 -7.33 -14.24
C LEU A 227 -46.31 -8.10 -15.52
N ALA A 228 -45.27 -8.70 -16.09
CA ALA A 228 -45.37 -9.71 -17.13
C ALA A 228 -44.57 -10.96 -16.72
N GLU A 229 -45.04 -12.14 -17.16
CA GLU A 229 -44.38 -13.42 -16.90
C GLU A 229 -44.09 -14.13 -18.21
N SER A 230 -42.81 -14.45 -18.43
CA SER A 230 -42.34 -15.24 -19.56
C SER A 230 -42.53 -16.74 -19.28
N ALA A 231 -42.90 -17.50 -20.31
CA ALA A 231 -43.03 -18.95 -20.24
C ALA A 231 -41.70 -19.66 -19.95
N THR A 232 -40.58 -19.05 -20.34
CA THR A 232 -39.22 -19.53 -20.06
C THR A 232 -38.43 -18.45 -19.32
N PRO A 233 -37.48 -18.83 -18.42
CA PRO A 233 -36.58 -17.86 -17.81
C PRO A 233 -35.82 -17.02 -18.84
N PHE A 234 -35.51 -15.77 -18.49
CA PHE A 234 -34.70 -14.87 -19.30
C PHE A 234 -33.24 -15.34 -19.27
N ASP A 235 -32.64 -15.54 -20.44
CA ASP A 235 -31.23 -15.90 -20.57
C ASP A 235 -30.34 -14.66 -20.59
N LEU A 236 -29.78 -14.33 -19.43
CA LEU A 236 -28.89 -13.19 -19.24
C LEU A 236 -27.40 -13.57 -19.46
N SER A 237 -27.10 -14.79 -19.91
CA SER A 237 -25.72 -15.18 -20.21
C SER A 237 -25.13 -14.39 -21.39
N VAL A 238 -26.02 -13.94 -22.29
CA VAL A 238 -25.69 -13.16 -23.48
C VAL A 238 -26.53 -11.88 -23.58
N LEU A 239 -27.86 -11.97 -23.52
CA LEU A 239 -28.77 -10.83 -23.72
C LEU A 239 -29.07 -10.14 -22.38
N ASN A 240 -28.02 -9.51 -21.84
CA ASN A 240 -28.00 -9.03 -20.46
C ASN A 240 -28.30 -7.54 -20.30
N GLN A 241 -28.57 -6.80 -21.38
CA GLN A 241 -29.05 -5.44 -21.31
C GLN A 241 -30.49 -5.35 -21.82
N ILE A 242 -31.41 -4.92 -20.96
CA ILE A 242 -32.79 -4.67 -21.36
C ILE A 242 -32.93 -3.21 -21.74
N LYS A 243 -33.36 -2.96 -22.97
CA LYS A 243 -33.71 -1.65 -23.48
C LYS A 243 -35.22 -1.48 -23.49
N MET A 244 -35.68 -0.28 -23.18
CA MET A 244 -37.08 0.10 -23.34
C MET A 244 -37.20 1.59 -23.65
N GLN A 245 -38.20 1.94 -24.43
CA GLN A 245 -38.52 3.31 -24.75
C GLN A 245 -39.63 3.77 -23.81
N VAL A 246 -39.46 4.96 -23.22
CA VAL A 246 -40.39 5.50 -22.23
C VAL A 246 -40.63 6.98 -22.49
N ARG A 247 -41.89 7.40 -22.29
CA ARG A 247 -42.33 8.79 -22.26
C ARG A 247 -43.17 9.02 -21.01
N ALA A 248 -42.81 9.98 -20.17
CA ALA A 248 -43.51 10.26 -18.91
C ALA A 248 -44.09 11.69 -18.89
N SER A 249 -45.23 11.88 -18.22
CA SER A 249 -45.87 13.19 -18.07
C SER A 249 -45.17 14.15 -17.07
N ALA A 250 -44.12 13.68 -16.39
CA ALA A 250 -43.32 14.43 -15.44
C ALA A 250 -41.91 13.85 -15.31
N PRO A 251 -40.90 14.63 -14.88
CA PRO A 251 -39.61 14.10 -14.47
C PRO A 251 -39.76 13.23 -13.22
N THR A 252 -39.21 12.01 -13.26
CA THR A 252 -39.50 10.93 -12.28
C THR A 252 -38.42 9.84 -12.37
N GLN A 253 -38.72 8.61 -11.98
CA GLN A 253 -37.86 7.44 -12.04
C GLN A 253 -38.61 6.22 -12.57
N ILE A 254 -37.86 5.29 -13.14
CA ILE A 254 -38.32 3.96 -13.53
C ILE A 254 -37.40 2.91 -12.89
N LEU A 255 -37.99 1.90 -12.26
CA LEU A 255 -37.29 0.72 -11.77
C LEU A 255 -37.74 -0.50 -12.56
N LEU A 256 -36.78 -1.19 -13.15
CA LEU A 256 -36.98 -2.48 -13.80
C LEU A 256 -36.43 -3.57 -12.89
N LYS A 257 -37.28 -4.54 -12.55
CA LYS A 257 -36.95 -5.68 -11.70
C LYS A 257 -37.21 -6.99 -12.44
N LEU A 258 -36.27 -7.92 -12.33
CA LEU A 258 -36.41 -9.31 -12.76
C LEU A 258 -36.47 -10.23 -11.55
N GLU A 259 -37.42 -11.15 -11.52
CA GLU A 259 -37.56 -12.14 -10.45
C GLU A 259 -38.05 -13.49 -10.96
N GLY A 260 -37.97 -14.51 -10.11
CA GLY A 260 -38.52 -15.84 -10.39
C GLY A 260 -38.33 -16.80 -9.23
N ALA A 261 -38.90 -17.99 -9.33
CA ALA A 261 -38.94 -18.93 -8.21
C ALA A 261 -37.57 -19.55 -7.91
N GLY A 262 -37.18 -19.61 -6.64
CA GLY A 262 -36.01 -20.38 -6.19
C GLY A 262 -34.68 -19.62 -6.16
N GLY A 263 -34.67 -18.30 -6.38
CA GLY A 263 -33.46 -17.49 -6.27
C GLY A 263 -33.73 -16.00 -6.01
N PRO A 264 -32.68 -15.18 -5.82
CA PRO A 264 -32.81 -13.75 -5.56
C PRO A 264 -33.29 -12.97 -6.80
N ALA A 265 -33.98 -11.84 -6.57
CA ALA A 265 -34.34 -10.91 -7.63
C ALA A 265 -33.18 -9.95 -7.95
N VAL A 266 -33.26 -9.29 -9.11
CA VAL A 266 -32.33 -8.22 -9.52
C VAL A 266 -33.11 -7.02 -10.00
N GLU A 267 -32.64 -5.81 -9.70
CA GLU A 267 -33.34 -4.58 -10.05
C GLU A 267 -32.38 -3.43 -10.39
N LYS A 268 -32.84 -2.54 -11.26
CA LYS A 268 -32.11 -1.35 -11.70
C LYS A 268 -33.07 -0.18 -11.82
N THR A 269 -32.64 0.98 -11.30
CA THR A 269 -33.40 2.23 -11.36
C THR A 269 -32.72 3.20 -12.34
N LYS A 270 -33.52 3.93 -13.10
CA LYS A 270 -33.10 5.03 -13.97
C LYS A 270 -33.97 6.25 -13.72
N ASN A 271 -33.37 7.43 -13.80
CA ASN A 271 -34.09 8.70 -13.72
C ASN A 271 -34.67 9.06 -15.09
N ILE A 272 -35.90 9.55 -15.11
CA ILE A 272 -36.55 10.14 -16.27
C ILE A 272 -36.48 11.65 -16.11
N GLY A 273 -35.62 12.30 -16.89
CA GLY A 273 -35.35 13.74 -16.76
C GLY A 273 -36.27 14.62 -17.58
N LEU A 274 -36.69 14.15 -18.76
CA LEU A 274 -37.47 14.93 -19.71
C LEU A 274 -38.96 14.59 -19.58
N LYS A 275 -39.79 15.62 -19.58
CA LYS A 275 -41.25 15.50 -19.57
C LYS A 275 -41.76 15.47 -20.99
N ASP A 276 -42.72 14.59 -21.26
CA ASP A 276 -43.45 14.56 -22.53
C ASP A 276 -42.50 14.40 -23.73
N GLU A 277 -41.46 13.57 -23.57
CA GLU A 277 -40.51 13.21 -24.62
C GLU A 277 -40.20 11.71 -24.55
N TRP A 278 -40.05 11.06 -25.72
CA TRP A 278 -39.62 9.67 -25.80
C TRP A 278 -38.11 9.57 -25.58
N GLN A 279 -37.70 8.69 -24.67
CA GLN A 279 -36.29 8.39 -24.39
C GLN A 279 -36.09 6.88 -24.34
N GLU A 280 -34.93 6.40 -24.81
CA GLU A 280 -34.52 5.00 -24.64
C GLU A 280 -33.70 4.84 -23.35
N TYR A 281 -34.10 3.87 -22.53
CA TYR A 281 -33.43 3.50 -21.29
C TYR A 281 -32.81 2.12 -21.45
N THR A 282 -31.54 1.99 -21.05
CA THR A 282 -30.84 0.70 -21.00
C THR A 282 -30.58 0.29 -19.54
N PHE A 283 -31.03 -0.90 -19.18
CA PHE A 283 -30.87 -1.52 -17.88
C PHE A 283 -29.89 -2.69 -17.99
N ASP A 284 -28.75 -2.58 -17.32
CA ASP A 284 -27.67 -3.57 -17.39
C ASP A 284 -27.80 -4.62 -16.27
N PHE A 285 -28.07 -5.86 -16.66
CA PHE A 285 -28.16 -7.03 -15.78
C PHE A 285 -26.99 -8.01 -15.99
N SER A 286 -25.85 -7.55 -16.53
CA SER A 286 -24.66 -8.40 -16.77
C SER A 286 -24.18 -9.15 -15.52
N SER A 287 -24.34 -8.56 -14.34
CA SER A 287 -24.00 -9.20 -13.06
C SER A 287 -24.91 -10.38 -12.69
N ALA A 288 -26.05 -10.54 -13.37
CA ALA A 288 -27.03 -11.59 -13.16
C ALA A 288 -26.95 -12.69 -14.24
N LYS A 289 -25.86 -12.73 -15.02
CA LYS A 289 -25.68 -13.67 -16.15
C LYS A 289 -25.86 -15.16 -15.79
N ASP A 290 -25.60 -15.52 -14.54
CA ASP A 290 -25.67 -16.90 -14.04
C ASP A 290 -27.05 -17.25 -13.45
N PHE A 291 -28.01 -16.31 -13.45
CA PHE A 291 -29.33 -16.52 -12.86
C PHE A 291 -30.28 -17.18 -13.85
N THR A 292 -30.54 -18.47 -13.66
CA THR A 292 -31.39 -19.27 -14.56
C THR A 292 -32.86 -19.32 -14.14
N HIS A 293 -33.24 -18.65 -13.05
CA HIS A 293 -34.58 -18.71 -12.46
C HIS A 293 -35.48 -17.51 -12.77
N LEU A 294 -34.95 -16.42 -13.32
CA LEU A 294 -35.68 -15.16 -13.54
C LEU A 294 -36.64 -15.29 -14.72
N ASN A 295 -37.96 -15.23 -14.48
CA ASN A 295 -38.98 -15.35 -15.53
C ASN A 295 -40.08 -14.29 -15.46
N LYS A 296 -40.02 -13.37 -14.49
CA LYS A 296 -40.96 -12.25 -14.35
C LYS A 296 -40.25 -10.93 -14.53
N MET A 297 -40.86 -10.06 -15.33
CA MET A 297 -40.42 -8.68 -15.53
C MET A 297 -41.42 -7.76 -14.84
N ILE A 298 -40.90 -6.89 -13.96
CA ILE A 298 -41.71 -5.97 -13.17
C ILE A 298 -41.18 -4.55 -13.38
N ILE A 299 -42.07 -3.64 -13.79
CA ILE A 299 -41.75 -2.22 -13.97
C ILE A 299 -42.48 -1.42 -12.92
N PHE A 300 -41.74 -0.56 -12.21
CA PHE A 300 -42.29 0.44 -11.31
C PHE A 300 -42.00 1.82 -11.88
N PHE A 301 -43.04 2.61 -12.02
CA PHE A 301 -42.91 4.02 -12.32
C PHE A 301 -43.06 4.83 -11.03
N ASP A 302 -42.20 5.85 -10.88
CA ASP A 302 -42.09 6.69 -9.69
C ASP A 302 -42.03 5.92 -8.36
N PRO A 303 -41.10 4.94 -8.23
CA PRO A 303 -41.01 4.10 -7.05
C PRO A 303 -40.75 4.93 -5.79
N GLY A 304 -41.52 4.68 -4.73
CA GLY A 304 -41.40 5.37 -3.45
C GLY A 304 -42.25 6.64 -3.32
N VAL A 305 -42.95 7.08 -4.37
CA VAL A 305 -43.74 8.32 -4.37
C VAL A 305 -45.24 8.03 -4.33
N GLU A 306 -45.85 8.20 -3.15
CA GLU A 306 -47.24 7.78 -2.91
C GLU A 306 -48.29 8.59 -3.67
N MET A 307 -48.11 9.91 -3.78
CA MET A 307 -49.13 10.81 -4.35
C MET A 307 -49.03 11.02 -5.87
N SER A 308 -48.16 10.28 -6.58
CA SER A 308 -48.05 10.43 -8.04
C SER A 308 -49.25 9.82 -8.76
N ALA A 309 -49.79 10.56 -9.72
CA ALA A 309 -50.84 10.15 -10.65
C ALA A 309 -50.38 10.29 -12.11
N ASP A 310 -49.07 10.23 -12.34
CA ASP A 310 -48.47 10.48 -13.64
C ASP A 310 -48.79 9.39 -14.66
N THR A 311 -48.75 9.77 -15.93
CA THR A 311 -49.00 8.89 -17.08
C THR A 311 -47.69 8.55 -17.76
N TYR A 312 -47.53 7.27 -18.05
CA TYR A 312 -46.35 6.68 -18.65
C TYR A 312 -46.74 5.95 -19.93
N TYR A 313 -46.03 6.22 -21.00
CA TYR A 313 -46.04 5.40 -22.21
C TYR A 313 -44.73 4.62 -22.25
N TYR A 314 -44.82 3.34 -22.55
CA TYR A 314 -43.65 2.47 -22.68
C TYR A 314 -43.83 1.52 -23.84
N ASP A 315 -42.72 1.17 -24.48
CA ASP A 315 -42.74 0.46 -25.75
C ASP A 315 -41.36 -0.13 -26.08
N ASN A 316 -41.32 -0.99 -27.11
CA ASN A 316 -40.10 -1.57 -27.68
C ASN A 316 -39.15 -2.13 -26.61
N ILE A 317 -39.68 -3.04 -25.77
CA ILE A 317 -38.89 -3.71 -24.75
C ILE A 317 -38.12 -4.85 -25.41
N VAL A 318 -36.79 -4.74 -25.41
CA VAL A 318 -35.90 -5.71 -26.04
C VAL A 318 -34.71 -6.01 -25.13
N ALA A 319 -34.17 -7.22 -25.19
CA ALA A 319 -32.87 -7.55 -24.60
C ALA A 319 -31.80 -7.69 -25.66
N VAL A 320 -30.64 -7.09 -25.42
CA VAL A 320 -29.46 -7.08 -26.28
C VAL A 320 -28.21 -7.41 -25.46
N PRO A 321 -27.10 -7.84 -26.06
CA PRO A 321 -25.84 -7.97 -25.36
C PRO A 321 -25.27 -6.61 -24.96
N ALA A 322 -24.44 -6.61 -23.92
CA ALA A 322 -23.67 -5.44 -23.50
C ALA A 322 -22.68 -4.90 -24.55
N GLY A 323 -22.41 -5.63 -25.64
CA GLY A 323 -21.61 -5.14 -26.76
C GLY A 323 -20.18 -4.75 -26.35
N ALA A 324 -19.71 -3.61 -26.88
CA ALA A 324 -18.40 -3.06 -26.52
C ALA A 324 -18.26 -2.69 -25.03
N CYS A 325 -19.38 -2.55 -24.31
CA CYS A 325 -19.41 -2.25 -22.89
C CYS A 325 -19.45 -3.50 -21.98
N ALA A 326 -19.41 -4.70 -22.56
CA ALA A 326 -19.39 -5.93 -21.80
C ALA A 326 -18.19 -5.99 -20.84
N GLY A 327 -18.46 -6.06 -19.53
CA GLY A 327 -17.44 -6.15 -18.49
C GLY A 327 -16.79 -4.82 -18.10
N VAL A 328 -17.26 -3.69 -18.62
CA VAL A 328 -16.78 -2.37 -18.18
C VAL A 328 -17.31 -2.07 -16.78
N GLU A 329 -16.40 -1.82 -15.84
CA GLU A 329 -16.75 -1.41 -14.49
C GLU A 329 -17.32 0.02 -14.49
N LYS A 330 -18.47 0.19 -13.83
CA LYS A 330 -19.12 1.50 -13.73
C LYS A 330 -18.39 2.39 -12.75
N ASN A 331 -17.93 3.55 -13.20
CA ASN A 331 -17.33 4.56 -12.33
C ASN A 331 -18.40 5.58 -11.88
N PRO A 332 -18.73 5.68 -10.57
CA PRO A 332 -19.71 6.65 -10.06
C PRO A 332 -19.25 8.11 -10.14
N ASP A 333 -17.94 8.35 -10.27
CA ASP A 333 -17.38 9.71 -10.36
C ASP A 333 -17.46 10.27 -11.77
N VAL A 334 -17.61 9.41 -12.78
CA VAL A 334 -17.83 9.82 -14.16
C VAL A 334 -19.30 10.22 -14.32
N ILE A 335 -19.51 11.45 -14.78
CA ILE A 335 -20.82 11.96 -15.14
C ILE A 335 -21.21 11.39 -16.52
N ASP A 336 -20.36 11.57 -17.52
CA ASP A 336 -20.53 11.01 -18.87
C ASP A 336 -19.18 10.95 -19.60
N ASP A 337 -18.79 9.76 -20.03
CA ASP A 337 -17.67 9.51 -20.97
C ASP A 337 -18.16 9.30 -22.40
N PHE A 338 -19.47 9.37 -22.65
CA PHE A 338 -20.09 9.11 -23.96
C PHE A 338 -19.83 7.71 -24.53
N GLU A 339 -19.32 6.79 -23.72
CA GLU A 339 -19.13 5.38 -24.04
C GLU A 339 -19.89 4.50 -23.08
N CYS A 340 -19.19 3.93 -22.10
CA CYS A 340 -19.70 2.90 -21.23
C CYS A 340 -19.99 3.41 -19.82
N ASN A 341 -19.54 4.62 -19.43
CA ASN A 341 -19.84 5.26 -18.15
C ASN A 341 -20.66 6.53 -18.33
N ARG A 342 -21.98 6.35 -18.54
CA ARG A 342 -22.96 7.43 -18.45
C ARG A 342 -23.80 7.31 -17.18
N ASN A 343 -23.59 8.26 -16.27
CA ASN A 343 -24.42 8.48 -15.08
C ASN A 343 -25.28 9.75 -15.18
N ALA A 344 -25.06 10.58 -16.20
CA ALA A 344 -25.79 11.82 -16.45
C ALA A 344 -27.29 11.58 -16.69
N THR A 345 -28.13 12.43 -16.08
CA THR A 345 -29.54 12.60 -16.45
C THR A 345 -29.72 14.00 -17.06
N TYR A 346 -29.78 14.06 -18.38
CA TYR A 346 -29.97 15.33 -19.09
C TYR A 346 -31.44 15.76 -19.01
N VAL A 347 -31.66 16.97 -18.49
CA VAL A 347 -32.99 17.58 -18.35
C VAL A 347 -33.19 18.80 -19.25
N ASN A 348 -32.13 19.25 -19.94
CA ASN A 348 -32.18 20.27 -20.98
C ASN A 348 -31.00 20.12 -21.93
N GLY A 349 -31.17 20.54 -23.19
CA GLY A 349 -30.11 20.53 -24.20
C GLY A 349 -29.88 19.17 -24.88
N TRP A 350 -30.68 18.16 -24.56
CA TRP A 350 -30.56 16.81 -25.12
C TRP A 350 -30.73 16.77 -26.63
N ASP A 351 -31.70 17.51 -27.20
CA ASP A 351 -31.91 17.61 -28.65
C ASP A 351 -30.73 18.21 -29.42
N SER A 352 -29.81 18.85 -28.70
CA SER A 352 -28.60 19.48 -29.24
C SER A 352 -27.34 18.65 -29.03
N LEU A 353 -27.43 17.56 -28.25
CA LEU A 353 -26.32 16.68 -27.92
C LEU A 353 -26.45 15.35 -28.68
N SER A 354 -25.37 14.92 -29.32
CA SER A 354 -25.31 13.63 -30.01
C SER A 354 -24.00 12.93 -29.70
N VAL A 355 -24.00 11.60 -29.58
CA VAL A 355 -22.76 10.82 -29.45
C VAL A 355 -22.23 10.54 -30.85
N VAL A 356 -20.98 10.92 -31.11
CA VAL A 356 -20.32 10.73 -32.41
C VAL A 356 -18.91 10.16 -32.22
N ALA A 357 -18.32 9.58 -33.27
CA ALA A 357 -16.93 9.15 -33.23
C ALA A 357 -16.01 10.34 -32.93
N ASN A 358 -15.00 10.14 -32.07
CA ASN A 358 -14.06 11.19 -31.69
C ASN A 358 -13.38 11.78 -32.95
N PRO A 359 -13.60 13.08 -33.25
CA PRO A 359 -13.13 13.68 -34.50
C PRO A 359 -11.62 13.92 -34.54
N ALA A 360 -10.94 13.92 -33.38
CA ALA A 360 -9.52 14.22 -33.28
C ALA A 360 -8.83 13.47 -32.10
N PRO A 361 -8.75 12.13 -32.11
CA PRO A 361 -8.12 11.39 -31.03
C PRO A 361 -6.63 11.76 -30.88
N ASN A 362 -6.18 12.03 -29.66
CA ASN A 362 -4.79 12.36 -29.35
C ASN A 362 -4.39 11.89 -27.93
N GLY A 363 -3.22 12.30 -27.44
CA GLY A 363 -2.75 11.93 -26.10
C GLY A 363 -3.52 12.55 -24.92
N VAL A 364 -4.31 13.60 -25.15
CA VAL A 364 -5.19 14.22 -24.14
C VAL A 364 -6.53 13.49 -24.10
N ASN A 365 -7.11 13.24 -25.28
CA ASN A 365 -8.34 12.48 -25.42
C ASN A 365 -8.19 11.40 -26.50
N GLY A 366 -8.02 10.16 -26.06
CA GLY A 366 -7.91 8.97 -26.92
C GLY A 366 -9.21 8.16 -27.02
N SER A 367 -10.33 8.69 -26.53
CA SER A 367 -11.64 8.06 -26.52
C SER A 367 -12.12 7.72 -27.94
N ALA A 368 -13.03 6.74 -28.05
CA ALA A 368 -13.57 6.32 -29.34
C ALA A 368 -14.77 7.18 -29.73
N PHE A 369 -15.56 7.62 -28.76
CA PHE A 369 -16.75 8.43 -28.96
C PHE A 369 -16.76 9.63 -28.02
N VAL A 370 -17.43 10.69 -28.43
CA VAL A 370 -17.54 11.96 -27.68
C VAL A 370 -18.93 12.54 -27.83
N GLY A 371 -19.31 13.42 -26.92
CA GLY A 371 -20.51 14.24 -27.06
C GLY A 371 -20.28 15.40 -28.02
N GLN A 372 -21.00 15.46 -29.12
CA GLN A 372 -21.09 16.63 -29.99
C GLN A 372 -22.30 17.47 -29.60
N TYR A 373 -22.05 18.65 -29.04
CA TYR A 373 -23.04 19.67 -28.74
C TYR A 373 -23.13 20.69 -29.89
N ASN A 374 -24.29 20.73 -30.55
CA ASN A 374 -24.60 21.72 -31.59
C ASN A 374 -25.31 22.89 -30.94
N ASP A 375 -24.63 24.03 -30.82
CA ASP A 375 -25.14 25.18 -30.06
C ASP A 375 -26.40 25.78 -30.74
N PRO A 376 -27.55 25.87 -30.05
CA PRO A 376 -28.80 26.29 -30.69
C PRO A 376 -28.81 27.76 -31.14
N ILE A 377 -29.16 27.98 -32.42
CA ILE A 377 -29.24 29.33 -32.99
C ILE A 377 -30.39 30.13 -32.33
N GLY A 378 -30.08 31.35 -31.89
CA GLY A 378 -31.03 32.28 -31.27
C GLY A 378 -31.27 32.05 -29.78
N GLU A 379 -30.52 31.13 -29.17
CA GLU A 379 -30.53 30.85 -27.73
C GLU A 379 -29.14 31.18 -27.14
N PRO A 380 -28.80 32.45 -26.88
CA PRO A 380 -27.48 32.84 -26.37
C PRO A 380 -27.17 32.29 -24.95
N TRP A 381 -28.15 31.64 -24.33
CA TRP A 381 -28.05 30.95 -23.05
C TRP A 381 -28.49 29.48 -23.18
N GLY A 382 -28.36 28.89 -24.37
CA GLY A 382 -28.51 27.45 -24.58
C GLY A 382 -27.55 26.70 -23.66
N ALA A 383 -28.09 25.75 -22.89
CA ALA A 383 -27.32 25.04 -21.87
C ALA A 383 -27.58 23.54 -21.92
N LEU A 384 -26.52 22.78 -21.62
CA LEU A 384 -26.63 21.38 -21.27
C LEU A 384 -26.82 21.29 -19.75
N VAL A 385 -27.97 20.76 -19.31
CA VAL A 385 -28.31 20.67 -17.88
C VAL A 385 -28.39 19.21 -17.46
N ILE A 386 -27.60 18.85 -16.46
CA ILE A 386 -27.56 17.51 -15.85
C ILE A 386 -28.15 17.62 -14.44
N ASP A 387 -29.17 16.81 -14.15
CA ASP A 387 -29.86 16.81 -12.86
C ASP A 387 -29.53 15.54 -12.06
N TYR A 388 -29.04 15.71 -10.83
CA TYR A 388 -28.76 14.61 -9.91
C TYR A 388 -29.99 14.21 -9.09
N GLN A 389 -31.05 15.03 -9.08
CA GLN A 389 -32.26 14.97 -8.25
C GLN A 389 -32.00 15.09 -6.73
N ASN A 390 -30.84 14.60 -6.27
CA ASN A 390 -30.29 14.70 -4.93
C ASN A 390 -29.18 15.76 -4.87
N ASN A 391 -28.75 16.10 -3.65
CA ASN A 391 -27.62 17.00 -3.47
C ASN A 391 -26.33 16.34 -3.99
N ILE A 392 -25.52 17.10 -4.71
CA ILE A 392 -24.18 16.69 -5.14
C ILE A 392 -23.26 16.76 -3.92
N ASP A 393 -22.59 15.66 -3.58
CA ASP A 393 -21.60 15.63 -2.50
C ASP A 393 -20.26 16.17 -3.00
N LEU A 394 -19.88 17.35 -2.51
CA LEU A 394 -18.64 18.05 -2.85
C LEU A 394 -17.66 18.11 -1.68
N SER A 395 -17.86 17.29 -0.65
CA SER A 395 -17.00 17.30 0.55
C SER A 395 -15.57 16.86 0.25
N THR A 396 -15.40 15.94 -0.71
CA THR A 396 -14.11 15.33 -1.08
C THR A 396 -13.80 15.52 -2.56
N LYS A 397 -14.75 15.20 -3.44
CA LYS A 397 -14.62 15.32 -4.90
C LYS A 397 -15.28 16.58 -5.42
N ASN A 398 -14.54 17.68 -5.34
CA ASN A 398 -15.03 19.03 -5.64
C ASN A 398 -14.40 19.68 -6.87
N GLN A 399 -13.66 18.92 -7.67
CA GLN A 399 -13.12 19.37 -8.95
C GLN A 399 -13.97 18.81 -10.09
N LEU A 400 -14.68 19.67 -10.82
CA LEU A 400 -15.39 19.25 -12.02
C LEU A 400 -14.41 19.27 -13.20
N LYS A 401 -14.22 18.11 -13.82
CA LYS A 401 -13.36 17.93 -14.99
C LYS A 401 -14.18 17.74 -16.25
N ALA A 402 -13.71 18.32 -17.35
CA ALA A 402 -14.28 18.16 -18.68
C ALA A 402 -13.19 18.28 -19.74
N LYS A 403 -13.11 17.33 -20.65
CA LYS A 403 -12.31 17.48 -21.87
C LYS A 403 -13.18 18.16 -22.92
N VAL A 404 -12.67 19.23 -23.51
CA VAL A 404 -13.40 20.00 -24.53
C VAL A 404 -12.50 20.24 -25.73
N TRP A 405 -13.09 20.09 -26.92
CA TRP A 405 -12.51 20.50 -28.18
C TRP A 405 -13.41 21.56 -28.82
N SER A 406 -12.80 22.66 -29.26
CA SER A 406 -13.49 23.74 -29.96
C SER A 406 -12.64 24.27 -31.11
N SER A 407 -13.28 24.63 -32.22
CA SER A 407 -12.65 25.36 -33.33
C SER A 407 -12.68 26.89 -33.16
N LYS A 408 -13.35 27.37 -32.11
CA LYS A 408 -13.59 28.80 -31.86
C LYS A 408 -13.22 29.20 -30.44
N ALA A 409 -12.62 30.38 -30.32
CA ALA A 409 -12.36 30.99 -29.04
C ALA A 409 -13.67 31.51 -28.43
N GLY A 410 -13.78 31.44 -27.11
CA GLY A 410 -15.00 31.81 -26.39
C GLY A 410 -14.85 31.54 -24.90
N LYS A 411 -15.97 31.48 -24.19
CA LYS A 411 -16.00 31.09 -22.77
C LYS A 411 -16.91 29.90 -22.57
N ILE A 412 -16.52 28.99 -21.68
CA ILE A 412 -17.41 27.96 -21.16
C ILE A 412 -17.78 28.36 -19.74
N LEU A 413 -19.07 28.36 -19.43
CA LEU A 413 -19.55 28.57 -18.07
C LEU A 413 -19.91 27.21 -17.47
N PHE A 414 -19.19 26.85 -16.42
CA PHE A 414 -19.52 25.74 -15.53
C PHE A 414 -20.30 26.29 -14.36
N LYS A 415 -21.52 25.77 -14.15
CA LYS A 415 -22.41 26.27 -13.13
C LYS A 415 -23.00 25.14 -12.28
N LEU A 416 -23.04 25.36 -10.97
CA LEU A 416 -23.82 24.56 -10.03
C LEU A 416 -25.08 25.33 -9.65
N GLU A 417 -26.22 24.64 -9.66
CA GLU A 417 -27.50 25.20 -9.22
C GLU A 417 -28.46 24.15 -8.65
N GLY A 418 -29.63 24.61 -8.21
CA GLY A 418 -30.67 23.76 -7.63
C GLY A 418 -30.52 23.54 -6.12
N GLY A 419 -31.55 22.95 -5.52
CA GLY A 419 -31.65 22.78 -4.07
C GLY A 419 -31.78 24.10 -3.31
N SER A 420 -31.21 24.19 -2.10
CA SER A 420 -31.33 25.37 -1.23
C SER A 420 -30.16 26.35 -1.31
N SER A 421 -29.09 26.02 -2.02
CA SER A 421 -27.92 26.89 -2.20
C SER A 421 -28.11 27.88 -3.35
N PRO A 422 -27.57 29.11 -3.26
CA PRO A 422 -27.53 30.02 -4.39
C PRO A 422 -26.58 29.48 -5.47
N ALA A 423 -26.89 29.70 -6.75
CA ALA A 423 -26.07 29.17 -7.85
C ALA A 423 -24.61 29.66 -7.79
N LYS A 424 -23.68 28.79 -8.20
CA LYS A 424 -22.25 29.08 -8.29
C LYS A 424 -21.79 28.99 -9.74
N GLU A 425 -21.14 30.03 -10.23
CA GLU A 425 -20.72 30.17 -11.63
C GLU A 425 -19.20 30.31 -11.72
N VAL A 426 -18.59 29.57 -12.64
CA VAL A 426 -17.15 29.66 -12.98
C VAL A 426 -16.98 29.72 -14.50
N PHE A 427 -16.42 30.83 -14.98
CA PHE A 427 -16.08 31.01 -16.38
C PHE A 427 -14.66 30.51 -16.67
N VAL A 428 -14.51 29.80 -17.77
CA VAL A 428 -13.23 29.32 -18.29
C VAL A 428 -13.07 29.82 -19.73
N ASP A 429 -11.91 30.39 -20.04
CA ASP A 429 -11.59 30.87 -21.37
C ASP A 429 -11.13 29.71 -22.27
N VAL A 430 -11.66 29.65 -23.48
CA VAL A 430 -11.23 28.71 -24.53
C VAL A 430 -10.30 29.46 -25.47
N THR A 431 -8.99 29.29 -25.27
CA THR A 431 -7.93 29.94 -26.07
C THR A 431 -7.24 28.98 -27.03
N ASP A 432 -7.17 27.71 -26.66
CA ASP A 432 -6.50 26.64 -27.39
C ASP A 432 -7.46 25.96 -28.36
N LEU A 433 -7.31 26.28 -29.65
CA LEU A 433 -8.27 25.88 -30.69
C LEU A 433 -7.82 24.65 -31.47
N ASN A 434 -8.80 23.89 -31.95
CA ASN A 434 -8.62 22.69 -32.77
C ASN A 434 -7.79 21.58 -32.09
N GLN A 435 -7.79 21.56 -30.76
CA GLN A 435 -7.19 20.52 -29.95
C GLN A 435 -8.03 20.25 -28.70
N TRP A 436 -7.88 19.05 -28.14
CA TRP A 436 -8.49 18.68 -26.88
C TRP A 436 -7.78 19.35 -25.72
N VAL A 437 -8.55 19.95 -24.82
CA VAL A 437 -8.07 20.56 -23.58
C VAL A 437 -8.87 19.96 -22.43
N GLU A 438 -8.19 19.51 -21.37
CA GLU A 438 -8.84 19.14 -20.12
C GLU A 438 -8.97 20.39 -19.24
N TYR A 439 -10.20 20.73 -18.90
CA TYR A 439 -10.52 21.81 -17.96
C TYR A 439 -10.86 21.21 -16.61
N THR A 440 -10.28 21.77 -15.55
CA THR A 440 -10.59 21.44 -14.16
C THR A 440 -11.13 22.69 -13.46
N VAL A 441 -12.33 22.59 -12.89
CA VAL A 441 -13.04 23.69 -12.23
C VAL A 441 -13.20 23.41 -10.74
N ASP A 442 -12.70 24.33 -9.92
CA ASP A 442 -12.71 24.21 -8.46
C ASP A 442 -14.04 24.67 -7.84
N PHE A 443 -14.80 23.72 -7.29
CA PHE A 443 -15.99 23.97 -6.48
C PHE A 443 -15.79 23.65 -4.99
N SER A 444 -14.56 23.58 -4.48
CA SER A 444 -14.27 23.30 -3.06
C SER A 444 -14.95 24.26 -2.08
N GLY A 445 -15.17 25.52 -2.48
CA GLY A 445 -15.96 26.49 -1.72
C GLY A 445 -17.44 26.10 -1.53
N GLU A 446 -17.92 25.10 -2.27
CA GLU A 446 -19.30 24.60 -2.25
C GLU A 446 -19.41 23.24 -1.52
N ALA A 447 -18.40 22.82 -0.75
CA ALA A 447 -18.35 21.52 -0.07
C ALA A 447 -19.57 21.21 0.82
N ASN A 448 -20.21 22.25 1.37
CA ASN A 448 -21.40 22.14 2.22
C ASN A 448 -22.68 22.66 1.54
N SER A 449 -22.63 22.91 0.23
CA SER A 449 -23.77 23.43 -0.53
C SER A 449 -24.71 22.30 -0.97
N ALA A 450 -26.00 22.64 -1.12
CA ALA A 450 -27.05 21.71 -1.49
C ALA A 450 -27.41 21.80 -2.98
N HIS A 451 -26.41 21.89 -3.87
CA HIS A 451 -26.63 21.94 -5.32
C HIS A 451 -27.14 20.61 -5.85
N LYS A 452 -27.96 20.62 -6.90
CA LYS A 452 -28.54 19.40 -7.50
C LYS A 452 -28.26 19.27 -8.99
N LYS A 453 -27.72 20.30 -9.63
CA LYS A 453 -27.54 20.35 -11.08
C LYS A 453 -26.15 20.84 -11.46
N VAL A 454 -25.62 20.24 -12.52
CA VAL A 454 -24.46 20.74 -13.27
C VAL A 454 -25.00 21.34 -14.57
N VAL A 455 -24.60 22.57 -14.86
CA VAL A 455 -25.02 23.30 -16.06
C VAL A 455 -23.79 23.75 -16.83
N LEU A 456 -23.73 23.40 -18.10
CA LEU A 456 -22.68 23.79 -19.03
C LEU A 456 -23.26 24.71 -20.09
N PHE A 457 -22.71 25.91 -20.21
CA PHE A 457 -23.00 26.81 -21.33
C PHE A 457 -21.75 26.93 -22.20
N PHE A 458 -21.91 26.67 -23.49
CA PHE A 458 -20.86 26.89 -24.46
C PHE A 458 -21.06 28.28 -25.05
N ASN A 459 -20.04 29.14 -24.95
CA ASN A 459 -20.08 30.52 -25.43
C ASN A 459 -21.20 31.39 -24.80
N ALA A 460 -21.37 31.25 -23.48
CA ALA A 460 -22.45 31.87 -22.72
C ALA A 460 -22.63 33.37 -23.00
N GLY A 461 -23.86 33.79 -23.31
CA GLY A 461 -24.24 35.18 -23.57
C GLY A 461 -23.98 35.64 -25.01
N VAL A 462 -23.58 34.74 -25.91
CA VAL A 462 -23.31 35.03 -27.33
C VAL A 462 -24.24 34.18 -28.20
N ASP A 463 -24.90 34.79 -29.18
CA ASP A 463 -25.75 34.06 -30.13
C ASP A 463 -24.90 33.12 -31.00
N ALA A 464 -25.26 31.83 -30.99
CA ALA A 464 -24.66 30.83 -31.85
C ALA A 464 -24.94 31.13 -33.34
N ILE A 465 -23.96 30.86 -34.20
CA ILE A 465 -24.14 30.82 -35.65
C ILE A 465 -24.18 29.39 -36.17
N ALA A 466 -24.76 29.19 -37.35
CA ALA A 466 -24.84 27.87 -37.96
C ALA A 466 -23.45 27.21 -38.09
N GLY A 467 -23.28 26.05 -37.46
CA GLY A 467 -22.01 25.31 -37.42
C GLY A 467 -21.19 25.52 -36.14
N ASP A 468 -21.72 26.20 -35.13
CA ASP A 468 -21.11 26.25 -33.80
C ASP A 468 -21.28 24.91 -33.10
N VAL A 469 -20.15 24.18 -33.04
CA VAL A 469 -20.07 22.81 -32.56
C VAL A 469 -18.96 22.73 -31.52
N TYR A 470 -19.31 22.15 -30.37
CA TYR A 470 -18.39 21.88 -29.28
C TYR A 470 -18.39 20.37 -29.05
N TYR A 471 -17.20 19.78 -28.90
CA TYR A 471 -17.09 18.38 -28.52
C TYR A 471 -16.67 18.31 -27.05
N ILE A 472 -17.36 17.48 -26.29
CA ILE A 472 -17.14 17.28 -24.86
C ILE A 472 -16.95 15.80 -24.57
N ASP A 473 -16.12 15.52 -23.58
CA ASP A 473 -15.79 14.17 -23.17
C ASP A 473 -15.27 14.12 -21.74
N ASP A 474 -15.23 12.92 -21.15
CA ASP A 474 -14.71 12.64 -19.81
C ASP A 474 -15.21 13.64 -18.74
N LEU A 475 -16.53 13.87 -18.71
CA LEU A 475 -17.15 14.69 -17.66
C LEU A 475 -17.07 13.91 -16.34
N ALA A 476 -16.33 14.39 -15.35
CA ALA A 476 -16.10 13.66 -14.11
C ALA A 476 -15.85 14.56 -12.89
N TRP A 477 -16.17 14.04 -11.71
CA TRP A 477 -15.74 14.61 -10.43
C TRP A 477 -14.37 14.06 -10.03
N GLY A 478 -13.48 14.96 -9.62
CA GLY A 478 -12.17 14.62 -9.06
C GLY A 478 -11.96 15.25 -7.70
N GLU A 479 -11.00 14.73 -6.97
CA GLU A 479 -10.49 15.35 -5.75
C GLU A 479 -9.62 16.56 -6.08
N LYS A 480 -9.57 17.51 -5.15
CA LYS A 480 -8.58 18.58 -5.22
C LYS A 480 -7.20 17.97 -5.02
N VAL A 481 -6.41 17.93 -6.09
CA VAL A 481 -4.99 17.55 -6.02
C VAL A 481 -4.29 18.53 -5.08
N ALA A 482 -3.30 18.03 -4.33
CA ALA A 482 -2.47 18.78 -3.38
C ALA A 482 -2.33 20.26 -3.77
N THR A 483 -2.87 21.14 -2.93
CA THR A 483 -2.83 22.59 -3.13
C THR A 483 -1.39 23.07 -3.05
N ASP A 484 -0.92 23.76 -4.09
CA ASP A 484 0.15 24.74 -3.91
C ASP A 484 -0.32 25.70 -2.80
N LEU A 485 0.31 25.63 -1.64
CA LEU A 485 0.11 26.60 -0.58
C LEU A 485 0.76 27.93 -0.97
N GLU A 486 1.84 27.87 -1.76
CA GLU A 486 2.52 29.02 -2.33
C GLU A 486 3.27 28.64 -3.62
N ASN A 487 3.10 29.43 -4.68
CA ASN A 487 3.83 29.28 -5.95
C ASN A 487 4.22 30.63 -6.60
N PHE A 488 3.96 31.77 -5.94
CA PHE A 488 4.37 33.12 -6.33
C PHE A 488 3.98 33.66 -7.73
N GLU A 489 3.40 32.86 -8.62
CA GLU A 489 3.11 33.23 -10.02
C GLU A 489 2.13 34.42 -10.12
N ASN A 490 1.24 34.56 -9.15
CA ASN A 490 0.31 35.69 -9.03
C ASN A 490 0.64 36.60 -7.83
N GLY A 491 1.90 36.63 -7.40
CA GLY A 491 2.32 37.21 -6.13
C GLY A 491 2.22 36.21 -4.98
N ALA A 492 2.65 36.62 -3.78
CA ALA A 492 2.61 35.75 -2.61
C ALA A 492 1.16 35.47 -2.17
N ALA A 493 0.79 34.19 -2.15
CA ALA A 493 -0.50 33.73 -1.63
C ALA A 493 -0.52 33.73 -0.09
N LEU A 494 0.64 33.49 0.54
CA LEU A 494 0.83 33.54 1.99
C LEU A 494 1.49 34.86 2.43
N PRO A 495 1.16 35.39 3.63
CA PRO A 495 1.70 36.65 4.11
C PRO A 495 3.11 36.48 4.70
N TRP A 496 4.10 36.22 3.85
CA TRP A 496 5.49 36.01 4.24
C TRP A 496 6.13 37.29 4.78
N GLU A 497 6.62 37.23 6.02
CA GLU A 497 7.33 38.31 6.69
C GLU A 497 8.50 37.77 7.53
N PRO A 498 9.54 38.58 7.81
CA PRO A 498 10.53 38.25 8.83
C PRO A 498 9.85 38.07 10.19
N LEU A 499 10.31 37.10 10.99
CA LEU A 499 9.73 36.83 12.30
C LEU A 499 9.61 38.10 13.16
N ASP A 500 8.42 38.30 13.73
CA ASP A 500 8.01 39.46 14.53
C ASP A 500 8.28 40.83 13.85
N GLN A 501 8.40 40.83 12.51
CA GLN A 501 8.76 42.01 11.70
C GLN A 501 10.15 42.60 12.06
N LEU A 502 11.00 41.82 12.73
CA LEU A 502 12.33 42.25 13.18
C LEU A 502 13.38 42.06 12.08
N THR A 503 13.34 42.92 11.06
CA THR A 503 14.18 42.81 9.85
C THR A 503 15.69 42.75 10.11
N ALA A 504 16.21 43.41 11.15
CA ALA A 504 17.65 43.37 11.46
C ALA A 504 18.13 41.99 11.95
N LEU A 505 17.26 41.26 12.66
CA LEU A 505 17.56 39.94 13.19
C LEU A 505 17.15 38.84 12.20
N HIS A 506 15.99 38.99 11.56
CA HIS A 506 15.35 37.95 10.76
C HIS A 506 15.28 38.25 9.26
N GLY A 507 15.87 39.33 8.78
CA GLY A 507 16.07 39.57 7.35
C GLY A 507 14.90 40.24 6.63
N THR A 508 14.77 40.00 5.33
CA THR A 508 13.72 40.58 4.47
C THR A 508 13.22 39.57 3.43
N PHE A 509 11.97 39.71 3.00
CA PHE A 509 11.32 38.87 1.98
C PHE A 509 10.76 39.72 0.84
N GLU A 510 10.84 39.23 -0.41
CA GLU A 510 10.22 39.81 -1.60
C GLU A 510 9.94 38.73 -2.67
N VAL A 511 8.96 38.97 -3.54
CA VAL A 511 8.71 38.13 -4.74
C VAL A 511 9.45 38.72 -5.94
N VAL A 512 10.23 37.92 -6.65
CA VAL A 512 11.11 38.35 -7.75
C VAL A 512 11.02 37.41 -8.95
N ASP A 513 11.59 37.82 -10.10
CA ASP A 513 11.78 36.90 -11.23
C ASP A 513 12.72 35.75 -10.83
N ASN A 514 12.41 34.53 -11.26
CA ASN A 514 13.23 33.36 -10.99
C ASN A 514 14.66 33.55 -11.57
N PRO A 515 15.70 33.64 -10.73
CA PRO A 515 17.07 33.91 -11.19
C PRO A 515 17.68 32.71 -11.95
N ASN A 516 17.09 31.53 -11.84
CA ASN A 516 17.59 30.28 -12.38
C ASN A 516 16.43 29.32 -12.72
N ALA A 517 15.60 29.64 -13.71
CA ALA A 517 14.45 28.81 -14.11
C ALA A 517 14.88 27.51 -14.84
N THR A 518 15.55 26.62 -14.13
CA THR A 518 16.04 25.32 -14.61
C THR A 518 15.91 24.25 -13.53
N GLY A 519 15.98 22.97 -13.92
CA GLY A 519 15.92 21.85 -12.98
C GLY A 519 14.49 21.58 -12.50
N VAL A 520 14.33 21.34 -11.19
CA VAL A 520 13.02 21.03 -10.57
C VAL A 520 12.08 22.23 -10.55
N ASN A 521 12.61 23.46 -10.58
CA ASN A 521 11.81 24.67 -10.61
C ASN A 521 12.05 25.49 -11.89
N THR A 522 11.02 25.55 -12.75
CA THR A 522 11.00 26.34 -13.99
C THR A 522 9.99 27.49 -13.96
N SER A 523 9.50 27.85 -12.77
CA SER A 523 8.54 28.93 -12.56
C SER A 523 9.07 30.30 -13.00
N ALA A 524 8.17 31.25 -13.26
CA ALA A 524 8.57 32.60 -13.65
C ALA A 524 8.89 33.48 -12.44
N LYS A 525 8.21 33.25 -11.31
CA LYS A 525 8.32 34.04 -10.08
C LYS A 525 8.68 33.15 -8.90
N VAL A 526 9.50 33.67 -7.99
CA VAL A 526 9.93 32.96 -6.78
C VAL A 526 9.98 33.88 -5.58
N GLY A 527 9.92 33.30 -4.38
CA GLY A 527 10.17 33.99 -3.13
C GLY A 527 11.67 34.15 -2.91
N LYS A 528 12.13 35.38 -2.66
CA LYS A 528 13.52 35.68 -2.30
C LYS A 528 13.58 36.10 -0.84
N TYR A 529 14.37 35.36 -0.06
CA TYR A 529 14.65 35.66 1.33
C TYR A 529 16.12 36.09 1.52
N THR A 530 16.32 37.23 2.16
CA THR A 530 17.66 37.73 2.54
C THR A 530 17.81 37.62 4.05
N LYS A 531 18.75 36.81 4.52
CA LYS A 531 18.94 36.45 5.93
C LYS A 531 19.39 37.65 6.79
N GLY A 532 18.89 37.74 8.02
CA GLY A 532 19.28 38.73 9.04
C GLY A 532 20.50 38.30 9.87
N SER A 533 20.78 39.03 10.95
CA SER A 533 21.98 38.79 11.78
C SER A 533 21.88 37.59 12.75
N SER A 534 20.69 37.05 12.99
CA SER A 534 20.48 35.89 13.87
C SER A 534 21.01 34.59 13.22
N PRO A 535 21.68 33.70 13.98
CA PRO A 535 21.98 32.33 13.55
C PRO A 535 20.73 31.53 13.14
N PHE A 536 19.58 31.87 13.73
CA PHE A 536 18.26 31.32 13.45
C PHE A 536 17.33 32.40 12.86
N SER A 537 17.84 33.20 11.93
CA SER A 537 17.00 34.13 11.15
C SER A 537 15.87 33.37 10.45
N THR A 538 14.65 33.89 10.49
CA THR A 538 13.42 33.15 10.14
C THR A 538 12.52 33.98 9.26
N VAL A 539 11.97 33.36 8.20
CA VAL A 539 10.82 33.89 7.45
C VAL A 539 9.57 33.12 7.86
N ALA A 540 8.45 33.81 8.07
CA ALA A 540 7.24 33.24 8.63
C ALA A 540 6.01 33.69 7.84
N ALA A 541 4.99 32.83 7.79
CA ALA A 541 3.67 33.16 7.28
C ALA A 541 2.60 32.68 8.27
N VAL A 542 1.71 33.59 8.66
CA VAL A 542 0.53 33.26 9.46
C VAL A 542 -0.51 32.63 8.53
N ALA A 543 -0.89 31.37 8.79
CA ALA A 543 -1.74 30.57 7.90
C ALA A 543 -2.78 29.71 8.65
N PRO A 544 -3.56 30.30 9.59
CA PRO A 544 -4.54 29.54 10.35
C PRO A 544 -5.63 28.96 9.44
N GLY A 545 -5.93 27.68 9.60
CA GLY A 545 -6.93 26.96 8.80
C GLY A 545 -6.49 26.55 7.39
N LEU A 546 -5.29 26.94 6.96
CA LEU A 546 -4.67 26.42 5.72
C LEU A 546 -3.75 25.22 5.99
N ILE A 547 -3.27 25.07 7.23
CA ILE A 547 -2.40 23.96 7.64
C ILE A 547 -3.28 22.85 8.23
N ASP A 548 -3.48 21.78 7.47
CA ASP A 548 -4.14 20.54 7.93
C ASP A 548 -3.30 19.32 7.53
N ILE A 549 -2.64 18.71 8.50
CA ILE A 549 -1.75 17.56 8.28
C ILE A 549 -2.44 16.21 8.48
N SER A 550 -3.74 16.18 8.78
CA SER A 550 -4.45 14.95 9.18
C SER A 550 -4.44 13.86 8.09
N ALA A 551 -4.45 14.25 6.82
CA ALA A 551 -4.25 13.35 5.69
C ALA A 551 -2.85 13.51 5.09
N LYS A 552 -2.46 14.76 4.75
CA LYS A 552 -1.22 15.05 4.01
C LYS A 552 -0.18 15.68 4.94
N ALA A 553 0.57 14.86 5.66
CA ALA A 553 1.49 15.37 6.68
C ALA A 553 2.83 15.90 6.16
N GLN A 554 3.12 15.78 4.86
CA GLN A 554 4.39 16.22 4.30
C GLN A 554 4.28 17.56 3.57
N PHE A 555 5.26 18.44 3.75
CA PHE A 555 5.44 19.67 2.98
C PHE A 555 6.64 19.51 2.05
N ASN A 556 6.49 19.86 0.79
CA ASN A 556 7.58 19.87 -0.19
C ASN A 556 7.83 21.31 -0.61
N LEU A 557 9.11 21.69 -0.69
CA LEU A 557 9.53 23.03 -1.02
C LEU A 557 10.71 22.99 -1.97
N ASP A 558 10.60 23.67 -3.12
CA ASP A 558 11.75 23.90 -3.97
C ASP A 558 12.61 25.01 -3.37
N VAL A 559 13.91 24.75 -3.22
CA VAL A 559 14.87 25.68 -2.63
C VAL A 559 16.08 25.82 -3.55
N HIS A 560 16.55 27.05 -3.74
CA HIS A 560 17.83 27.36 -4.33
C HIS A 560 18.68 28.14 -3.33
N ALA A 561 19.64 27.43 -2.73
CA ALA A 561 20.51 27.95 -1.69
C ALA A 561 21.87 28.42 -2.23
N PRO A 562 22.56 29.37 -1.56
CA PRO A 562 23.91 29.80 -1.92
C PRO A 562 24.96 28.73 -1.58
N GLU A 563 26.13 28.82 -2.20
CA GLU A 563 27.25 27.90 -1.97
C GLU A 563 27.64 27.84 -0.48
N GLY A 564 27.81 26.62 0.06
CA GLY A 564 28.15 26.40 1.47
C GLY A 564 26.98 26.50 2.46
N ALA A 565 25.73 26.49 1.97
CA ALA A 565 24.55 26.22 2.78
C ALA A 565 24.41 24.71 3.06
N THR A 566 23.99 24.33 4.27
CA THR A 566 23.97 22.92 4.70
C THR A 566 22.58 22.34 4.89
N SER A 567 21.62 23.12 5.36
CA SER A 567 20.28 22.61 5.68
C SER A 567 19.21 23.70 5.73
N VAL A 568 17.94 23.29 5.77
CA VAL A 568 16.76 24.13 6.01
C VAL A 568 15.91 23.48 7.09
N ILE A 569 15.44 24.26 8.06
CA ILE A 569 14.40 23.83 9.00
C ILE A 569 13.06 24.37 8.53
N PHE A 570 12.08 23.48 8.38
CA PHE A 570 10.67 23.84 8.21
C PHE A 570 9.96 23.61 9.54
N GLN A 571 9.19 24.59 10.00
CA GLN A 571 8.58 24.59 11.32
C GLN A 571 7.10 24.97 11.22
N LEU A 572 6.24 24.18 11.87
CA LEU A 572 4.83 24.46 12.07
C LEU A 572 4.61 24.91 13.51
N GLU A 573 3.87 25.99 13.71
CA GLU A 573 3.50 26.50 15.02
C GLU A 573 2.07 26.10 15.37
N SER A 574 1.88 25.42 16.50
CA SER A 574 0.57 25.12 17.10
C SER A 574 0.32 26.01 18.31
N VAL A 575 -0.93 26.48 18.45
CA VAL A 575 -1.34 27.31 19.59
C VAL A 575 -1.24 26.54 20.92
N SER A 576 -1.60 25.26 20.94
CA SER A 576 -1.60 24.41 22.15
C SER A 576 -0.28 23.68 22.40
N SER A 577 0.45 23.35 21.34
CA SER A 577 1.56 22.38 21.40
C SER A 577 2.93 22.97 21.02
N GLY A 578 2.97 24.27 20.74
CA GLY A 578 4.17 25.01 20.35
C GLY A 578 4.69 24.63 18.97
N ASN A 579 5.97 24.92 18.71
CA ASN A 579 6.61 24.62 17.43
C ASN A 579 6.91 23.13 17.29
N LYS A 580 6.67 22.58 16.09
CA LYS A 580 7.22 21.29 15.61
C LYS A 580 8.06 21.57 14.37
N GLU A 581 9.19 20.89 14.25
CA GLU A 581 10.17 21.20 13.21
C GLU A 581 10.78 19.96 12.60
N VAL A 582 11.14 20.07 11.32
CA VAL A 582 11.83 19.05 10.55
C VAL A 582 12.98 19.74 9.82
N GLU A 583 14.18 19.20 9.93
CA GLU A 583 15.38 19.69 9.26
C GLU A 583 15.71 18.82 8.05
N ARG A 584 16.09 19.45 6.93
CA ARG A 584 16.56 18.77 5.72
C ARG A 584 17.86 19.34 5.22
N ASP A 585 18.77 18.44 4.84
CA ASP A 585 20.05 18.79 4.24
C ASP A 585 19.86 19.37 2.83
N ILE A 586 20.66 20.38 2.54
CA ILE A 586 20.86 20.93 1.19
C ILE A 586 21.95 20.11 0.54
N LYS A 587 21.61 19.35 -0.51
CA LYS A 587 22.55 18.42 -1.17
C LYS A 587 23.23 19.06 -2.37
N THR A 588 22.58 20.04 -2.99
CA THR A 588 23.03 20.66 -4.25
C THR A 588 22.99 22.19 -4.20
N PRO A 589 23.79 22.83 -3.32
CA PRO A 589 23.84 24.28 -3.26
C PRO A 589 24.23 24.89 -4.61
N GLY A 590 23.64 26.04 -4.94
CA GLY A 590 23.79 26.70 -6.25
C GLY A 590 22.86 26.18 -7.35
N GLN A 591 22.03 25.16 -7.08
CA GLN A 591 20.96 24.70 -7.98
C GLN A 591 19.62 24.60 -7.23
N TRP A 592 18.52 24.47 -7.98
CA TRP A 592 17.22 24.14 -7.39
C TRP A 592 17.16 22.67 -6.99
N GLU A 593 16.67 22.41 -5.78
CA GLU A 593 16.32 21.08 -5.29
C GLU A 593 15.03 21.11 -4.48
N THR A 594 14.28 20.01 -4.49
CA THR A 594 13.06 19.85 -3.69
C THR A 594 13.43 19.25 -2.33
N LEU A 595 13.05 19.93 -1.25
CA LEU A 595 13.19 19.44 0.12
C LEU A 595 11.82 18.99 0.66
N SER A 596 11.76 17.81 1.28
CA SER A 596 10.52 17.20 1.77
C SER A 596 10.51 17.06 3.30
N PHE A 597 9.57 17.72 3.97
CA PHE A 597 9.47 17.81 5.43
C PHE A 597 8.26 17.02 5.94
N ASN A 598 8.47 15.88 6.61
CA ASN A 598 7.38 14.99 7.05
C ASN A 598 6.98 15.28 8.51
N PHE A 599 5.71 15.63 8.74
CA PHE A 599 5.12 15.89 10.06
C PHE A 599 4.15 14.78 10.51
N GLU A 600 4.25 13.57 9.95
CA GLU A 600 3.33 12.46 10.24
C GLU A 600 3.22 12.14 11.74
N GLU A 601 4.31 12.25 12.49
CA GLU A 601 4.33 12.06 13.95
C GLU A 601 3.43 13.05 14.72
N PHE A 602 3.03 14.15 14.10
CA PHE A 602 2.27 15.23 14.73
C PHE A 602 0.80 15.32 14.27
N GLN A 603 0.30 14.35 13.50
CA GLN A 603 -1.05 14.36 12.93
C GLN A 603 -2.20 14.48 13.95
N ALA A 604 -1.94 14.20 15.22
CA ALA A 604 -2.91 14.38 16.30
C ALA A 604 -3.18 15.87 16.64
N ILE A 605 -2.34 16.80 16.18
CA ILE A 605 -2.45 18.24 16.42
C ILE A 605 -3.26 18.88 15.28
N SER A 606 -4.27 19.68 15.63
CA SER A 606 -5.20 20.29 14.66
C SER A 606 -5.26 21.82 14.71
N ASP A 607 -4.53 22.48 15.61
CA ASP A 607 -4.60 23.91 15.88
C ASP A 607 -3.36 24.69 15.40
N TRP A 608 -2.91 24.38 14.19
CA TRP A 608 -1.78 25.05 13.53
C TRP A 608 -2.10 26.50 13.16
N SER A 609 -1.15 27.41 13.41
CA SER A 609 -1.31 28.86 13.22
C SER A 609 -0.32 29.49 12.25
N ALA A 610 0.90 28.95 12.09
CA ALA A 610 1.91 29.54 11.24
C ALA A 610 2.90 28.52 10.65
N ILE A 611 3.45 28.88 9.48
CA ILE A 611 4.58 28.22 8.83
C ILE A 611 5.82 29.11 9.03
N LYS A 612 6.95 28.50 9.39
CA LYS A 612 8.23 29.18 9.60
C LYS A 612 9.32 28.41 8.87
N ILE A 613 10.21 29.13 8.19
CA ILE A 613 11.35 28.55 7.47
C ILE A 613 12.63 29.21 7.98
N ILE A 614 13.60 28.38 8.37
CA ILE A 614 14.91 28.81 8.85
C ILE A 614 15.95 28.22 7.90
N PHE A 615 16.47 29.07 7.02
CA PHE A 615 17.51 28.68 6.08
C PHE A 615 18.87 28.66 6.79
N ASN A 616 19.63 27.57 6.62
CA ASN A 616 20.99 27.38 7.13
C ASN A 616 21.13 27.68 8.63
N PRO A 617 20.44 26.92 9.51
CA PRO A 617 20.40 27.15 10.95
C PRO A 617 21.80 27.13 11.59
N ASN A 618 21.93 27.68 12.80
CA ASN A 618 23.19 27.78 13.56
C ASN A 618 24.31 28.62 12.92
N LYS A 619 24.05 29.29 11.79
CA LYS A 619 25.05 30.12 11.09
C LYS A 619 24.60 31.58 10.98
N ALA A 620 25.37 32.48 11.62
CA ALA A 620 25.16 33.93 11.51
C ALA A 620 25.79 34.47 10.21
N GLU A 621 24.96 34.70 9.19
CA GLU A 621 25.39 35.11 7.85
C GLU A 621 24.46 36.18 7.25
N ALA A 622 24.41 37.34 7.92
CA ALA A 622 23.58 38.46 7.48
C ALA A 622 23.84 38.82 6.00
N GLY A 623 22.77 38.93 5.22
CA GLY A 623 22.81 39.25 3.80
C GLY A 623 22.89 38.03 2.86
N ALA A 624 23.02 36.81 3.37
CA ALA A 624 22.90 35.60 2.54
C ALA A 624 21.51 35.50 1.91
N VAL A 625 21.43 35.11 0.63
CA VAL A 625 20.18 35.09 -0.14
C VAL A 625 19.79 33.65 -0.47
N PHE A 626 18.53 33.31 -0.21
CA PHE A 626 17.90 32.05 -0.53
C PHE A 626 16.68 32.33 -1.41
N TYR A 627 16.39 31.42 -2.33
CA TYR A 627 15.15 31.43 -3.11
C TYR A 627 14.34 30.19 -2.78
N PHE A 628 13.03 30.32 -2.72
CA PHE A 628 12.12 29.21 -2.49
C PHE A 628 10.82 29.39 -3.26
N ASP A 629 10.16 28.28 -3.57
CA ASP A 629 8.94 28.25 -4.38
C ASP A 629 8.23 26.89 -4.27
N ASN A 630 7.07 26.76 -4.91
CA ASN A 630 6.30 25.52 -5.02
C ASN A 630 6.14 24.82 -3.66
N LEU A 631 5.62 25.54 -2.67
CA LEU A 631 5.31 24.96 -1.37
C LEU A 631 4.02 24.14 -1.50
N VAL A 632 4.14 22.80 -1.44
CA VAL A 632 3.02 21.88 -1.67
C VAL A 632 2.88 20.89 -0.53
N GLN A 633 1.64 20.52 -0.18
CA GLN A 633 1.37 19.49 0.82
C GLN A 633 1.08 18.12 0.17
N SER A 634 1.75 17.05 0.61
CA SER A 634 1.57 15.69 0.07
C SER A 634 1.38 14.63 1.15
N GLU A 635 0.99 13.43 0.72
CA GLU A 635 1.20 12.22 1.53
C GLU A 635 2.70 12.06 1.85
N PRO A 636 3.06 11.45 2.99
CA PRO A 636 4.44 11.12 3.31
C PRO A 636 5.10 10.27 2.22
N THR A 637 6.18 10.77 1.65
CA THR A 637 7.05 10.03 0.72
C THR A 637 8.45 9.83 1.28
N VAL A 638 8.78 10.50 2.38
CA VAL A 638 10.04 10.29 3.07
C VAL A 638 9.91 9.07 3.98
N ASP A 639 10.89 8.17 3.91
CA ASP A 639 11.01 7.04 4.81
C ASP A 639 11.01 7.54 6.26
N ALA A 640 10.04 7.09 7.06
CA ALA A 640 9.93 7.43 8.48
C ALA A 640 11.18 7.02 9.28
N CYS A 641 11.98 6.10 8.76
CA CYS A 641 13.19 5.62 9.39
C CYS A 641 14.47 6.31 8.89
N GLU A 642 14.38 7.25 7.95
CA GLU A 642 15.53 8.02 7.47
C GLU A 642 16.25 8.72 8.63
N GLY A 643 17.56 8.48 8.79
CA GLY A 643 18.37 9.08 9.86
C GLY A 643 18.37 8.31 11.19
N THR A 644 17.65 7.19 11.28
CA THR A 644 17.72 6.30 12.45
C THR A 644 19.13 5.72 12.59
N VAL A 645 19.76 5.95 13.75
CA VAL A 645 21.08 5.36 14.05
C VAL A 645 20.89 3.90 14.43
N ALA A 646 21.58 3.01 13.71
CA ALA A 646 21.53 1.57 13.96
C ALA A 646 22.07 1.21 15.34
N ILE A 647 21.26 0.48 16.12
CA ILE A 647 21.63 -0.11 17.40
C ILE A 647 22.10 -1.54 17.12
N THR A 648 23.42 -1.75 17.13
CA THR A 648 24.04 -2.97 16.59
C THR A 648 23.64 -4.27 17.29
N ASN A 649 23.13 -4.23 18.52
CA ASN A 649 22.62 -5.41 19.22
C ASN A 649 21.13 -5.69 18.95
N ILE A 650 20.39 -4.81 18.27
CA ILE A 650 19.05 -5.09 17.74
C ILE A 650 19.21 -5.69 16.35
N ILE A 651 18.55 -6.83 16.12
CA ILE A 651 18.56 -7.53 14.83
C ILE A 651 17.49 -6.92 13.93
N ASP A 652 16.24 -6.99 14.37
CA ASP A 652 15.08 -6.45 13.68
C ASP A 652 13.95 -6.21 14.70
N ASP A 653 13.47 -4.97 14.81
CA ASP A 653 12.21 -4.61 15.50
C ASP A 653 11.04 -4.44 14.52
N PHE A 654 11.27 -4.61 13.21
CA PHE A 654 10.29 -4.41 12.14
C PHE A 654 9.73 -2.99 12.03
N GLU A 655 10.30 -2.03 12.76
CA GLU A 655 10.16 -0.60 12.54
C GLU A 655 11.43 -0.03 11.93
N CYS A 656 12.18 0.76 12.69
CA CYS A 656 13.34 1.49 12.19
C CYS A 656 14.68 0.85 12.58
N GLN A 657 14.70 -0.13 13.49
CA GLN A 657 15.91 -0.88 13.86
C GLN A 657 15.96 -2.22 13.10
N ARG A 658 16.11 -2.13 11.78
CA ARG A 658 16.22 -3.29 10.87
C ARG A 658 17.66 -3.50 10.43
N ASN A 659 18.52 -3.83 11.39
CA ASN A 659 19.97 -3.64 11.25
C ASN A 659 20.69 -4.77 10.49
N TYR A 660 20.04 -5.92 10.30
CA TYR A 660 20.67 -7.07 9.64
C TYR A 660 19.73 -7.72 8.62
N GLU A 661 20.28 -8.05 7.44
CA GLU A 661 19.52 -8.71 6.38
C GLU A 661 19.27 -10.19 6.66
N TYR A 662 18.11 -10.68 6.24
CA TYR A 662 17.81 -12.11 6.25
C TYR A 662 18.23 -12.77 4.94
N GLY A 663 19.26 -13.63 5.01
CA GLY A 663 19.77 -14.37 3.85
C GLY A 663 18.96 -15.63 3.54
N GLY A 664 18.41 -16.30 4.57
CA GLY A 664 17.60 -17.52 4.43
C GLY A 664 16.21 -17.31 5.04
N GLY A 665 15.17 -17.84 4.40
CA GLY A 665 13.78 -17.73 4.86
C GLY A 665 13.12 -16.35 4.66
N SER A 666 13.84 -15.37 4.10
CA SER A 666 13.35 -14.00 3.92
C SER A 666 12.14 -13.89 3.00
N THR A 667 12.01 -14.76 2.01
CA THR A 667 10.83 -14.82 1.12
C THR A 667 9.55 -15.26 1.85
N LEU A 668 9.69 -15.82 3.05
CA LEU A 668 8.58 -16.25 3.91
C LEU A 668 8.28 -15.23 5.01
N LEU A 669 9.03 -14.13 5.07
CA LEU A 669 8.90 -13.07 6.06
C LEU A 669 8.31 -11.81 5.40
N THR A 670 7.22 -11.30 5.96
CA THR A 670 6.59 -10.04 5.53
C THR A 670 6.41 -9.11 6.71
N VAL A 671 6.73 -7.83 6.56
CA VAL A 671 6.40 -6.82 7.57
C VAL A 671 4.91 -6.50 7.47
N VAL A 672 4.20 -6.61 8.59
CA VAL A 672 2.76 -6.38 8.70
C VAL A 672 2.46 -5.46 9.88
N ASN A 673 1.24 -4.91 9.94
CA ASN A 673 0.80 -4.24 11.16
C ASN A 673 0.75 -5.24 12.32
N ASN A 674 1.18 -4.81 13.51
CA ASN A 674 1.12 -5.65 14.69
C ASN A 674 -0.34 -6.10 14.94
N PRO A 675 -0.64 -7.42 14.87
CA PRO A 675 -2.01 -7.91 14.99
C PRO A 675 -2.56 -7.83 16.43
N ASN A 676 -1.70 -7.56 17.43
CA ASN A 676 -2.10 -7.45 18.82
C ASN A 676 -1.14 -6.53 19.59
N THR A 677 -1.55 -5.31 19.92
CA THR A 677 -0.71 -4.36 20.66
C THR A 677 -0.66 -4.61 22.18
N THR A 678 -1.38 -5.62 22.68
CA THR A 678 -1.38 -5.96 24.11
C THR A 678 -0.18 -6.83 24.44
N GLY A 679 0.75 -6.31 25.23
CA GLY A 679 2.00 -6.99 25.61
C GLY A 679 3.17 -6.78 24.64
N ASN A 680 2.92 -6.11 23.52
CA ASN A 680 3.91 -5.60 22.60
C ASN A 680 3.37 -4.30 21.97
N GLY A 681 3.98 -3.15 22.29
CA GLY A 681 3.52 -1.84 21.85
C GLY A 681 3.95 -1.43 20.44
N SER A 682 4.72 -2.27 19.75
CA SER A 682 5.19 -2.07 18.38
C SER A 682 4.02 -1.86 17.40
N THR A 683 4.26 -1.05 16.38
CA THR A 683 3.26 -0.73 15.34
C THR A 683 3.31 -1.76 14.22
N LYS A 684 4.49 -2.33 13.98
CA LYS A 684 4.77 -3.34 12.98
C LYS A 684 5.24 -4.62 13.66
N ALA A 685 5.22 -5.71 12.90
CA ALA A 685 5.79 -6.99 13.30
C ALA A 685 6.15 -7.78 12.03
N GLY A 686 7.06 -8.74 12.16
CA GLY A 686 7.37 -9.70 11.11
C GLY A 686 6.39 -10.86 11.14
N LEU A 687 5.69 -11.14 10.03
CA LEU A 687 4.93 -12.37 9.84
C LEU A 687 5.80 -13.38 9.08
N TYR A 688 6.24 -14.42 9.77
CA TYR A 688 6.94 -15.57 9.18
C TYR A 688 5.95 -16.71 8.90
N LYS A 689 5.93 -17.20 7.66
CA LYS A 689 5.03 -18.27 7.19
C LYS A 689 5.77 -19.59 7.01
N ASP A 690 5.72 -20.45 8.02
CA ASP A 690 6.34 -21.77 7.99
C ASP A 690 5.59 -22.73 7.04
N GLN A 691 6.30 -23.32 6.08
CA GLN A 691 5.69 -24.05 4.97
C GLN A 691 5.41 -25.53 5.29
N PRO A 692 4.36 -26.14 4.71
CA PRO A 692 4.05 -27.54 4.92
C PRO A 692 5.13 -28.47 4.37
N ASN A 693 5.41 -29.55 5.10
CA ASN A 693 6.43 -30.56 4.79
C ASN A 693 7.89 -30.06 4.83
N GLU A 694 8.17 -28.92 5.47
CA GLU A 694 9.52 -28.36 5.62
C GLU A 694 9.94 -28.27 7.09
N PRO A 695 10.14 -29.40 7.80
CA PRO A 695 10.39 -29.41 9.26
C PRO A 695 11.68 -28.71 9.71
N TRP A 696 12.51 -28.24 8.77
CA TRP A 696 13.77 -27.55 9.03
C TRP A 696 13.91 -26.25 8.24
N ALA A 697 12.79 -25.65 7.83
CA ALA A 697 12.80 -24.29 7.31
C ALA A 697 13.26 -23.32 8.41
N ALA A 698 14.04 -22.31 8.02
CA ALA A 698 14.62 -21.38 8.97
C ALA A 698 14.64 -19.96 8.42
N LEU A 699 14.45 -19.01 9.33
CA LEU A 699 14.74 -17.59 9.10
C LEU A 699 16.14 -17.28 9.63
N CYS A 700 17.05 -16.81 8.77
CA CYS A 700 18.46 -16.62 9.12
C CYS A 700 18.96 -15.20 8.85
N ALA A 701 19.20 -14.43 9.91
CA ALA A 701 19.85 -13.13 9.85
C ALA A 701 21.36 -13.28 9.60
N GLN A 702 21.93 -12.37 8.79
CA GLN A 702 23.34 -12.37 8.39
C GLN A 702 24.13 -11.32 9.15
N PHE A 703 25.31 -11.70 9.65
CA PHE A 703 26.26 -10.84 10.33
C PHE A 703 27.60 -10.92 9.58
N PRO A 704 27.82 -10.08 8.54
CA PRO A 704 29.01 -10.17 7.70
C PRO A 704 30.32 -10.09 8.48
N ASP A 705 30.34 -9.24 9.51
CA ASP A 705 31.50 -9.00 10.37
C ASP A 705 31.64 -10.02 11.52
N GLY A 706 30.63 -10.88 11.71
CA GLY A 706 30.52 -11.81 12.85
C GLY A 706 29.71 -11.23 14.00
N ILE A 707 29.17 -12.10 14.85
CA ILE A 707 28.36 -11.72 16.02
C ILE A 707 29.29 -11.56 17.23
N ASP A 708 29.30 -10.37 17.86
CA ASP A 708 30.02 -10.16 19.11
C ASP A 708 29.23 -10.70 20.32
N LEU A 709 29.59 -11.91 20.74
CA LEU A 709 28.96 -12.63 21.84
C LEU A 709 29.73 -12.50 23.17
N ASN A 710 30.64 -11.54 23.30
CA ASN A 710 31.38 -11.37 24.56
C ASN A 710 30.48 -10.89 25.70
N VAL A 711 29.55 -9.98 25.38
CA VAL A 711 28.65 -9.36 26.36
C VAL A 711 27.19 -9.48 25.95
N PHE A 712 26.87 -9.17 24.69
CA PHE A 712 25.52 -9.30 24.14
C PHE A 712 25.29 -10.72 23.62
N ASN A 713 25.10 -11.67 24.53
CA ASN A 713 25.05 -13.11 24.22
C ASN A 713 23.74 -13.79 24.62
N GLN A 714 22.74 -13.01 25.04
CA GLN A 714 21.40 -13.52 25.30
C GLN A 714 20.52 -13.21 24.08
N PHE A 715 20.26 -14.21 23.23
CA PHE A 715 19.32 -14.00 22.12
C PHE A 715 17.91 -13.90 22.68
N GLU A 716 17.17 -12.88 22.28
CA GLU A 716 15.79 -12.66 22.71
C GLU A 716 14.92 -12.17 21.56
N MET A 717 13.67 -12.63 21.53
CA MET A 717 12.63 -12.09 20.66
C MET A 717 11.25 -12.25 21.30
N GLN A 718 10.28 -11.46 20.85
CA GLN A 718 8.87 -11.71 21.13
C GLN A 718 8.24 -12.49 19.97
N VAL A 719 7.35 -13.42 20.32
CA VAL A 719 6.60 -14.21 19.36
C VAL A 719 5.12 -14.29 19.75
N LEU A 720 4.26 -14.23 18.75
CA LEU A 720 2.82 -14.44 18.85
C LEU A 720 2.42 -15.53 17.85
N SER A 721 1.80 -16.59 18.36
CA SER A 721 1.38 -17.75 17.58
C SER A 721 0.03 -18.27 18.06
N THR A 722 -0.74 -18.88 17.17
CA THR A 722 -2.00 -19.56 17.52
C THR A 722 -1.77 -20.98 18.08
N LYS A 723 -0.52 -21.47 18.03
CA LYS A 723 -0.12 -22.82 18.44
C LYS A 723 1.14 -22.79 19.31
N THR A 724 1.22 -23.73 20.23
CA THR A 724 2.49 -24.08 20.89
C THR A 724 3.41 -24.77 19.87
N ALA A 725 4.70 -24.45 19.87
CA ALA A 725 5.66 -25.05 18.96
C ALA A 725 7.07 -25.04 19.55
N PRO A 726 7.90 -26.07 19.28
CA PRO A 726 9.32 -26.01 19.56
C PRO A 726 9.99 -25.01 18.62
N VAL A 727 10.98 -24.29 19.13
CA VAL A 727 11.79 -23.34 18.36
C VAL A 727 13.25 -23.68 18.57
N LEU A 728 13.95 -24.00 17.49
CA LEU A 728 15.41 -24.16 17.52
C LEU A 728 16.05 -22.82 17.16
N LEU A 729 16.90 -22.33 18.06
CA LEU A 729 17.77 -21.18 17.83
C LEU A 729 19.17 -21.70 17.55
N LYS A 730 19.76 -21.26 16.44
CA LYS A 730 21.04 -21.78 15.95
C LYS A 730 21.99 -20.66 15.56
N LEU A 731 23.23 -20.76 16.03
CA LEU A 731 24.36 -19.98 15.55
C LEU A 731 25.20 -20.82 14.58
N GLU A 732 25.54 -20.25 13.43
CA GLU A 732 26.39 -20.91 12.44
C GLU A 732 27.13 -19.93 11.51
N GLY A 733 27.99 -20.47 10.64
CA GLY A 733 28.88 -19.68 9.78
C GLY A 733 30.18 -19.29 10.50
N GLY A 734 31.17 -18.82 9.75
CA GLY A 734 32.52 -18.60 10.30
C GLY A 734 33.35 -19.89 10.39
N THR A 735 34.32 -19.92 11.30
CA THR A 735 35.17 -21.09 11.58
C THR A 735 34.73 -21.87 12.82
N SER A 736 33.92 -21.26 13.68
CA SER A 736 33.32 -21.90 14.85
C SER A 736 32.34 -23.02 14.49
N PRO A 737 32.32 -24.14 15.24
CA PRO A 737 31.29 -25.17 15.10
C PRO A 737 29.91 -24.62 15.44
N ALA A 738 28.88 -24.98 14.68
CA ALA A 738 27.52 -24.51 14.93
C ALA A 738 27.02 -24.85 16.33
N LYS A 739 26.23 -23.94 16.92
CA LYS A 739 25.62 -24.09 18.25
C LYS A 739 24.11 -24.05 18.14
N GLU A 740 23.45 -25.00 18.79
CA GLU A 740 22.00 -25.21 18.75
C GLU A 740 21.42 -25.21 20.17
N ILE A 741 20.36 -24.41 20.41
CA ILE A 741 19.63 -24.34 21.67
C ILE A 741 18.14 -24.37 21.39
N TRP A 742 17.42 -25.27 22.06
CA TRP A 742 15.98 -25.40 21.94
C TRP A 742 15.26 -24.53 22.97
N THR A 743 14.18 -23.91 22.53
CA THR A 743 13.19 -23.22 23.37
C THR A 743 11.78 -23.55 22.86
N ASP A 744 10.74 -23.08 23.55
CA ASP A 744 9.36 -23.43 23.23
C ASP A 744 8.44 -22.20 23.28
N ILE A 745 7.50 -22.13 22.32
CA ILE A 745 6.32 -21.28 22.43
C ILE A 745 5.31 -22.02 23.29
N THR A 746 5.06 -21.51 24.50
CA THR A 746 4.19 -22.17 25.50
C THR A 746 2.84 -21.49 25.68
N GLU A 747 2.74 -20.19 25.37
CA GLU A 747 1.47 -19.44 25.39
C GLU A 747 1.00 -19.16 23.96
N VAL A 748 -0.32 -19.26 23.73
CA VAL A 748 -0.94 -19.03 22.42
C VAL A 748 -1.78 -17.74 22.43
N ASN A 749 -1.89 -17.10 21.28
CA ASN A 749 -2.66 -15.85 21.06
C ASN A 749 -2.24 -14.67 21.94
N LYS A 750 -1.03 -14.71 22.46
CA LYS A 750 -0.42 -13.64 23.25
C LYS A 750 1.05 -13.50 22.89
N TRP A 751 1.57 -12.28 22.94
CA TRP A 751 3.00 -12.02 22.80
C TRP A 751 3.76 -12.61 23.99
N THR A 752 4.72 -13.47 23.69
CA THR A 752 5.59 -14.11 24.69
C THR A 752 7.04 -13.89 24.30
N LYS A 753 7.88 -13.60 25.29
CA LYS A 753 9.32 -13.51 25.10
C LYS A 753 9.92 -14.92 25.08
N ILE A 754 10.66 -15.25 24.04
CA ILE A 754 11.47 -16.47 23.95
C ILE A 754 12.92 -16.12 23.61
N GLY A 755 13.84 -17.01 23.91
CA GLY A 755 15.26 -16.73 23.78
C GLY A 755 16.14 -17.92 24.12
N ALA A 756 17.45 -17.68 24.05
CA ALA A 756 18.49 -18.65 24.39
C ALA A 756 19.74 -17.96 24.93
N ASP A 757 20.39 -18.62 25.87
CA ASP A 757 21.67 -18.21 26.45
C ASP A 757 22.83 -18.76 25.61
N PHE A 758 23.49 -17.89 24.85
CA PHE A 758 24.68 -18.21 24.07
C PHE A 758 25.99 -17.74 24.74
N SER A 759 25.99 -17.50 26.05
CA SER A 759 27.20 -17.08 26.79
C SER A 759 28.39 -18.01 26.63
N GLY A 760 28.14 -19.32 26.43
CA GLY A 760 29.19 -20.31 26.13
C GLY A 760 29.89 -20.12 24.77
N GLU A 761 29.38 -19.24 23.92
CA GLU A 761 29.91 -18.92 22.59
C GLU A 761 30.69 -17.58 22.57
N ALA A 762 31.05 -17.03 23.74
CA ALA A 762 31.90 -15.85 23.82
C ALA A 762 33.24 -16.06 23.07
N GLY A 763 33.66 -15.08 22.27
CA GLY A 763 34.87 -15.13 21.46
C GLY A 763 34.83 -16.03 20.22
N THR A 764 33.65 -16.53 19.82
CA THR A 764 33.42 -17.25 18.56
C THR A 764 33.22 -16.30 17.38
N ASP A 765 33.30 -16.81 16.14
CA ASP A 765 33.17 -16.01 14.91
C ASP A 765 31.92 -16.34 14.07
N HIS A 766 30.83 -16.74 14.73
CA HIS A 766 29.55 -17.05 14.09
C HIS A 766 29.06 -15.88 13.23
N LYS A 767 28.49 -16.19 12.05
CA LYS A 767 28.06 -15.18 11.07
C LYS A 767 26.56 -15.19 10.78
N ARG A 768 25.82 -16.12 11.35
CA ARG A 768 24.38 -16.29 11.12
C ARG A 768 23.69 -16.66 12.42
N ALA A 769 22.55 -16.02 12.66
CA ALA A 769 21.59 -16.41 13.69
C ALA A 769 20.33 -16.90 12.99
N CYS A 770 20.00 -18.17 13.16
CA CYS A 770 18.90 -18.86 12.50
C CYS A 770 17.83 -19.30 13.50
N ILE A 771 16.57 -19.08 13.11
CA ILE A 771 15.39 -19.40 13.89
C ILE A 771 14.57 -20.42 13.12
N PHE A 772 14.36 -21.59 13.70
CA PHE A 772 13.56 -22.67 13.14
C PHE A 772 12.26 -22.77 13.94
N PHE A 773 11.20 -22.12 13.45
CA PHE A 773 9.87 -22.29 14.01
C PHE A 773 9.38 -23.71 13.75
N ASN A 774 8.80 -24.35 14.77
CA ASN A 774 8.32 -25.72 14.70
C ASN A 774 9.40 -26.74 14.27
N GLY A 775 10.66 -26.48 14.63
CA GLY A 775 11.80 -27.27 14.18
C GLY A 775 11.65 -28.77 14.48
N GLY A 776 11.92 -29.60 13.48
CA GLY A 776 11.80 -31.06 13.54
C GLY A 776 10.37 -31.60 13.43
N VAL A 777 9.35 -30.75 13.27
CA VAL A 777 7.94 -31.14 13.18
C VAL A 777 7.43 -30.98 11.75
N THR A 778 6.83 -32.04 11.18
CA THR A 778 6.24 -31.98 9.84
C THR A 778 4.78 -31.53 9.91
N THR A 779 4.46 -30.41 9.25
CA THR A 779 3.09 -29.86 9.15
C THR A 779 2.48 -30.13 7.77
N THR A 780 1.15 -30.13 7.69
CA THR A 780 0.40 -30.25 6.41
C THR A 780 -0.23 -28.92 5.97
N THR A 781 -0.15 -27.89 6.80
CA THR A 781 -0.65 -26.53 6.55
C THR A 781 0.48 -25.53 6.79
N VAL A 782 0.34 -24.33 6.22
CA VAL A 782 1.20 -23.20 6.59
C VAL A 782 0.88 -22.77 8.01
N ASP A 783 1.91 -22.56 8.83
CA ASP A 783 1.78 -22.05 10.20
C ASP A 783 2.37 -20.64 10.29
N ASP A 784 1.57 -19.72 10.85
CA ASP A 784 1.91 -18.30 10.96
C ASP A 784 2.54 -17.98 12.33
N TYR A 785 3.73 -17.36 12.30
CA TYR A 785 4.43 -16.87 13.47
C TYR A 785 4.68 -15.37 13.33
N TYR A 786 4.08 -14.56 14.20
CA TYR A 786 4.38 -13.14 14.29
C TYR A 786 5.56 -12.96 15.24
N ILE A 787 6.59 -12.24 14.81
CA ILE A 787 7.85 -12.07 15.52
C ILE A 787 8.18 -10.59 15.61
N ASP A 788 8.85 -10.21 16.69
CA ASP A 788 9.18 -8.82 16.97
C ASP A 788 10.31 -8.68 18.01
N ASN A 789 10.95 -7.51 18.08
CA ASN A 789 11.96 -7.16 19.06
C ASN A 789 13.12 -8.17 19.12
N LEU A 790 13.63 -8.61 17.97
CA LEU A 790 14.74 -9.57 17.89
C LEU A 790 16.04 -8.85 18.25
N LYS A 791 16.75 -9.32 19.28
CA LYS A 791 17.98 -8.69 19.74
C LYS A 791 18.93 -9.65 20.47
N TRP A 792 20.17 -9.20 20.56
CA TRP A 792 21.18 -9.70 21.48
C TRP A 792 21.15 -8.84 22.75
N SER A 793 20.53 -9.37 23.80
CA SER A 793 20.50 -8.73 25.11
C SER A 793 21.81 -8.95 25.86
N HIS A 794 22.13 -7.99 26.73
CA HIS A 794 23.28 -8.02 27.60
C HIS A 794 23.21 -9.23 28.55
N ALA A 795 24.33 -9.92 28.76
CA ALA A 795 24.48 -10.93 29.80
C ALA A 795 24.17 -10.35 31.20
N PRO A 796 23.91 -11.16 32.24
CA PRO A 796 23.89 -10.63 33.59
C PRO A 796 25.19 -9.89 33.93
N TYR A 797 25.11 -8.75 34.62
CA TYR A 797 26.29 -7.98 35.01
C TYR A 797 26.99 -8.68 36.18
N ASP A 798 28.05 -9.44 35.91
CA ASP A 798 28.82 -10.21 36.90
C ASP A 798 30.15 -9.51 37.32
N GLY A 799 30.33 -8.27 36.90
CA GLY A 799 31.54 -7.48 37.12
C GLY A 799 31.27 -6.00 36.91
N CYS A 800 31.69 -5.43 35.77
CA CYS A 800 31.35 -4.05 35.46
C CYS A 800 29.85 -3.90 35.24
N ILE A 801 29.26 -2.89 35.86
CA ILE A 801 27.87 -2.49 35.64
C ILE A 801 27.83 -1.26 34.75
N MET A 802 28.74 -0.30 35.00
CA MET A 802 28.78 0.96 34.25
C MET A 802 30.17 1.61 34.29
N ASN A 803 30.69 2.00 33.14
CA ASN A 803 31.97 2.73 33.01
C ASN A 803 31.93 3.91 32.03
N PHE A 804 30.84 4.11 31.29
CA PHE A 804 30.64 5.19 30.31
C PHE A 804 31.62 5.25 29.11
N ASP A 805 32.69 4.45 29.13
CA ASP A 805 33.73 4.38 28.10
C ASP A 805 33.39 3.33 27.02
N GLU A 806 32.60 2.32 27.38
CA GLU A 806 32.20 1.22 26.50
C GLU A 806 30.69 1.18 26.32
N ALA A 807 30.22 1.00 25.08
CA ALA A 807 28.78 0.99 24.76
C ALA A 807 28.00 -0.07 25.56
N ALA A 808 28.63 -1.22 25.85
CA ALA A 808 28.03 -2.28 26.66
C ALA A 808 27.80 -1.89 28.13
N PHE A 809 28.58 -0.95 28.66
CA PHE A 809 28.55 -0.52 30.06
C PHE A 809 28.21 0.97 30.18
N THR A 810 27.38 1.47 29.27
CA THR A 810 26.93 2.88 29.25
C THR A 810 25.42 2.94 29.44
N SER A 811 24.96 3.83 30.33
CA SER A 811 23.56 4.25 30.37
C SER A 811 23.45 5.76 30.21
N SER A 812 22.83 6.19 29.10
CA SER A 812 22.52 7.59 28.81
C SER A 812 21.16 8.03 29.35
N VAL A 813 20.30 7.09 29.78
CA VAL A 813 18.93 7.36 30.21
C VAL A 813 18.82 7.25 31.72
N TRP A 814 18.76 8.41 32.37
CA TRP A 814 18.55 8.53 33.81
C TRP A 814 17.29 9.35 34.10
N GLN A 815 16.44 8.80 34.95
CA GLN A 815 15.17 9.42 35.35
C GLN A 815 15.31 9.99 36.75
N TYR A 816 14.86 11.22 36.94
CA TYR A 816 14.88 11.91 38.23
C TYR A 816 13.58 11.70 38.99
N PHE A 817 13.68 11.67 40.31
CA PHE A 817 12.54 11.65 41.20
C PHE A 817 12.76 12.65 42.35
N PRO A 818 11.68 13.31 42.83
CA PRO A 818 10.34 13.29 42.24
C PRO A 818 10.27 13.91 40.84
N ALA A 819 9.17 13.71 40.10
CA ALA A 819 9.04 14.18 38.72
C ALA A 819 8.75 15.71 38.65
N ASP A 820 9.59 16.51 39.30
CA ASP A 820 9.42 17.95 39.55
C ASP A 820 10.61 18.79 39.06
N ASN A 821 11.37 18.29 38.08
CA ASN A 821 12.60 18.92 37.57
C ASN A 821 13.69 19.08 38.65
N SER A 822 13.82 18.09 39.54
CA SER A 822 14.81 18.01 40.63
C SER A 822 16.26 17.73 40.19
N GLY A 823 16.52 17.48 38.90
CA GLY A 823 17.89 17.26 38.44
C GLY A 823 18.10 17.25 36.93
N GLY A 824 19.28 16.78 36.51
CA GLY A 824 19.67 16.56 35.10
C GLY A 824 20.92 15.70 34.97
N PHE A 825 21.00 14.86 33.93
CA PHE A 825 22.11 13.92 33.71
C PHE A 825 22.72 14.10 32.32
N GLU A 826 24.05 13.99 32.24
CA GLU A 826 24.81 14.00 30.99
C GLU A 826 25.99 13.02 31.09
N VAL A 827 26.33 12.33 30.00
CA VAL A 827 27.65 11.68 29.87
C VAL A 827 28.62 12.71 29.30
N VAL A 828 29.72 12.98 29.99
CA VAL A 828 30.66 14.06 29.64
C VAL A 828 32.10 13.55 29.63
N ASP A 829 33.01 14.32 29.03
CA ASP A 829 34.45 14.08 29.21
C ASP A 829 34.80 14.16 30.70
N ASN A 830 35.62 13.21 31.17
CA ASN A 830 36.07 13.17 32.54
C ASN A 830 36.77 14.51 32.91
N PRO A 831 36.20 15.33 33.82
CA PRO A 831 36.73 16.65 34.14
C PRO A 831 38.04 16.58 34.95
N ASN A 832 38.39 15.40 35.49
CA ASN A 832 39.58 15.17 36.27
C ASN A 832 40.14 13.75 36.01
N LYS A 833 40.85 13.58 34.89
CA LYS A 833 41.53 12.33 34.50
C LYS A 833 42.81 12.08 35.30
N SER A 834 42.69 11.93 36.62
CA SER A 834 43.84 11.69 37.49
C SER A 834 43.50 10.84 38.70
N GLY A 835 44.54 10.33 39.38
CA GLY A 835 44.38 9.52 40.59
C GLY A 835 43.77 8.16 40.28
N ILE A 836 42.67 7.82 40.95
CA ILE A 836 42.00 6.52 40.81
C ILE A 836 41.08 6.42 39.59
N ASN A 837 40.74 7.54 38.95
CA ASN A 837 39.90 7.54 37.76
C ASN A 837 40.61 8.20 36.56
N THR A 838 40.92 7.39 35.56
CA THR A 838 41.57 7.81 34.30
C THR A 838 40.73 7.46 33.07
N SER A 839 39.42 7.30 33.24
CA SER A 839 38.43 7.11 32.17
C SER A 839 38.37 8.32 31.25
N GLU A 840 37.87 8.10 30.04
CA GLU A 840 37.67 9.19 29.08
C GLU A 840 36.34 9.90 29.36
N LYS A 841 35.30 9.14 29.73
CA LYS A 841 33.94 9.61 29.99
C LYS A 841 33.49 9.29 31.40
N VAL A 842 32.60 10.12 31.93
CA VAL A 842 31.95 9.93 33.24
C VAL A 842 30.49 10.36 33.21
N GLY A 843 29.70 9.86 34.14
CA GLY A 843 28.36 10.37 34.39
C GLY A 843 28.41 11.68 35.17
N LYS A 844 27.75 12.74 34.68
CA LYS A 844 27.56 14.02 35.36
C LYS A 844 26.12 14.11 35.82
N ALA A 845 25.92 14.14 37.14
CA ALA A 845 24.62 14.34 37.76
C ALA A 845 24.49 15.77 38.29
N ILE A 846 23.37 16.41 38.00
CA ILE A 846 22.99 17.73 38.49
C ILE A 846 21.85 17.52 39.49
N GLU A 847 22.09 17.91 40.73
CA GLU A 847 21.09 18.00 41.79
C GLU A 847 20.62 19.46 41.85
N LYS A 848 19.36 19.74 41.50
CA LYS A 848 18.87 21.12 41.37
C LYS A 848 18.37 21.68 42.69
N ALA A 849 18.63 22.97 42.93
CA ALA A 849 18.08 23.70 44.08
C ALA A 849 16.57 23.92 43.99
N SER A 850 15.99 23.82 42.80
CA SER A 850 14.54 23.88 42.59
C SER A 850 13.79 22.64 43.09
N GLY A 851 14.50 21.54 43.35
CA GLY A 851 13.85 20.34 43.89
C GLY A 851 13.46 20.53 45.35
N GLU A 852 12.23 20.15 45.69
CA GLU A 852 11.65 20.46 47.00
C GLU A 852 11.83 19.33 48.03
N GLN A 853 12.44 18.21 47.63
CA GLN A 853 12.50 16.99 48.43
C GLN A 853 13.95 16.58 48.77
N PRO A 854 14.28 16.37 50.06
CA PRO A 854 15.65 16.02 50.49
C PRO A 854 16.04 14.56 50.15
N TRP A 855 15.17 13.81 49.49
CA TRP A 855 15.40 12.45 49.00
C TRP A 855 15.43 12.40 47.47
N GLN A 856 15.54 13.56 46.82
CA GLN A 856 15.63 13.65 45.37
C GLN A 856 16.82 12.88 44.81
N GLY A 857 16.60 12.13 43.74
CA GLY A 857 17.63 11.29 43.19
C GLY A 857 17.36 10.93 41.75
N MET A 858 18.13 9.97 41.26
CA MET A 858 18.09 9.51 39.89
C MET A 858 18.19 7.99 39.84
N TYR A 859 17.58 7.38 38.82
CA TYR A 859 17.74 5.95 38.58
C TYR A 859 17.85 5.66 37.09
N THR A 860 18.41 4.49 36.81
CA THR A 860 18.43 3.91 35.47
C THR A 860 18.09 2.43 35.54
N ASN A 861 17.28 1.99 34.57
CA ASN A 861 17.00 0.56 34.39
C ASN A 861 18.15 -0.05 33.60
N LEU A 862 18.74 -1.10 34.13
CA LEU A 862 19.78 -1.85 33.43
C LEU A 862 19.16 -2.75 32.36
N GLU A 863 19.93 -3.03 31.29
CA GLU A 863 19.50 -3.92 30.21
C GLU A 863 19.33 -5.38 30.66
N SER A 864 20.05 -5.77 31.71
CA SER A 864 20.00 -7.07 32.36
C SER A 864 20.12 -6.90 33.88
N TYR A 865 19.95 -7.98 34.64
CA TYR A 865 20.10 -7.94 36.09
C TYR A 865 21.58 -8.00 36.50
N ILE A 866 21.86 -7.54 37.72
CA ILE A 866 23.19 -7.66 38.33
C ILE A 866 23.33 -9.06 38.92
N ASP A 867 24.32 -9.82 38.48
CA ASP A 867 24.68 -11.10 39.08
C ASP A 867 25.64 -10.87 40.24
N PHE A 868 25.08 -10.83 41.45
CA PHE A 868 25.88 -10.68 42.67
C PHE A 868 26.68 -11.95 43.00
N GLY A 869 26.32 -13.12 42.46
CA GLY A 869 26.83 -14.39 42.96
C GLY A 869 26.82 -14.44 44.49
N THR A 870 27.98 -14.70 45.10
CA THR A 870 28.15 -14.60 46.57
C THR A 870 28.61 -13.23 47.07
N ASN A 871 29.00 -12.30 46.19
CA ASN A 871 29.53 -10.99 46.54
C ASN A 871 28.48 -9.88 46.37
N LYS A 872 27.94 -9.38 47.48
CA LYS A 872 26.88 -8.36 47.50
C LYS A 872 27.40 -6.93 47.63
N ILE A 873 28.67 -6.69 47.28
CA ILE A 873 29.30 -5.38 47.38
C ILE A 873 29.36 -4.73 46.00
N ILE A 874 28.87 -3.50 45.89
CA ILE A 874 29.09 -2.63 44.72
C ILE A 874 30.05 -1.53 45.10
N LYS A 875 30.99 -1.21 44.21
CA LYS A 875 31.85 -0.04 44.28
C LYS A 875 31.47 0.97 43.21
N MET A 876 31.69 2.25 43.51
CA MET A 876 31.47 3.36 42.59
C MET A 876 32.49 4.46 42.87
N LYS A 877 33.12 5.00 41.83
CA LYS A 877 33.98 6.18 41.95
C LYS A 877 33.12 7.43 41.88
N VAL A 878 33.34 8.36 42.80
CA VAL A 878 32.59 9.61 42.91
C VAL A 878 33.57 10.78 42.99
N LEU A 879 33.27 11.85 42.26
CA LEU A 879 33.89 13.16 42.37
C LEU A 879 32.81 14.16 42.78
N SER A 880 32.82 14.53 44.06
CA SER A 880 31.84 15.42 44.68
C SER A 880 32.50 16.76 45.05
N PRO A 881 31.81 17.90 44.91
CA PRO A 881 32.33 19.21 45.33
C PRO A 881 32.38 19.39 46.85
N LYS A 882 31.76 18.47 47.63
CA LYS A 882 31.65 18.51 49.09
C LYS A 882 31.69 17.12 49.74
N VAL A 883 31.99 17.08 51.03
CA VAL A 883 31.75 15.90 51.89
C VAL A 883 30.24 15.77 52.12
N GLY A 884 29.69 14.57 51.94
CA GLY A 884 28.24 14.34 52.00
C GLY A 884 27.89 12.86 51.87
N GLY A 885 26.62 12.54 52.11
CA GLY A 885 26.13 11.17 51.91
C GLY A 885 25.95 10.85 50.42
N VAL A 886 26.30 9.64 49.99
CA VAL A 886 25.88 9.11 48.70
C VAL A 886 25.08 7.84 48.98
N THR A 887 23.84 7.79 48.53
CA THR A 887 22.99 6.61 48.69
C THR A 887 22.92 5.87 47.37
N LEU A 888 23.20 4.57 47.41
CA LEU A 888 23.01 3.65 46.29
C LEU A 888 21.91 2.65 46.63
N LYS A 889 21.00 2.40 45.72
CA LYS A 889 19.98 1.35 45.85
C LYS A 889 20.01 0.46 44.62
N VAL A 890 19.72 -0.82 44.84
CA VAL A 890 19.40 -1.77 43.78
C VAL A 890 17.92 -2.12 43.87
N GLU A 891 17.23 -2.06 42.75
CA GLU A 891 15.76 -2.10 42.71
C GLU A 891 15.28 -2.93 41.50
N ARG A 892 13.95 -3.05 41.35
CA ARG A 892 13.30 -3.75 40.24
C ARG A 892 13.77 -5.21 40.14
N PRO A 893 13.41 -6.07 41.12
CA PRO A 893 13.62 -7.51 40.96
C PRO A 893 12.84 -8.02 39.75
N LEU A 894 13.49 -8.78 38.87
CA LEU A 894 12.84 -9.41 37.72
C LEU A 894 12.05 -10.67 38.11
N VAL A 895 12.33 -11.23 39.29
CA VAL A 895 11.57 -12.37 39.83
C VAL A 895 10.48 -11.88 40.78
N SER A 896 9.24 -12.33 40.54
CA SER A 896 8.09 -11.98 41.38
C SER A 896 8.24 -12.53 42.80
N GLY A 897 7.83 -11.75 43.81
CA GLY A 897 7.85 -12.17 45.22
C GLY A 897 9.05 -11.67 46.03
N PHE A 898 10.00 -11.00 45.38
CA PHE A 898 11.14 -10.37 46.04
C PHE A 898 10.85 -8.91 46.43
N PRO A 899 11.52 -8.37 47.47
CA PRO A 899 11.38 -6.96 47.86
C PRO A 899 11.72 -6.02 46.70
N GLY A 900 10.94 -4.95 46.53
CA GLY A 900 11.07 -4.01 45.40
C GLY A 900 12.41 -3.27 45.31
N GLY A 901 13.20 -3.26 46.39
CA GLY A 901 14.54 -2.67 46.43
C GLY A 901 15.29 -2.91 47.74
N SER A 902 16.56 -2.54 47.77
CA SER A 902 17.48 -2.72 48.92
C SER A 902 17.25 -1.78 50.10
N GLY A 903 16.38 -0.78 49.96
CA GLY A 903 16.35 0.40 50.83
C GLY A 903 17.60 1.27 50.67
N ASP A 904 17.69 2.33 51.49
CA ASP A 904 18.67 3.41 51.34
C ASP A 904 20.05 3.03 51.89
N ASN A 905 20.92 2.44 51.06
CA ASN A 905 22.29 2.10 51.43
C ASN A 905 23.21 3.32 51.28
N THR A 906 23.45 4.05 52.37
CA THR A 906 24.15 5.34 52.36
C THR A 906 25.57 5.23 52.88
N VAL A 907 26.53 5.70 52.09
CA VAL A 907 27.95 5.76 52.42
C VAL A 907 28.41 7.22 52.35
N THR A 908 29.20 7.67 53.33
CA THR A 908 29.73 9.04 53.34
C THR A 908 30.92 9.16 52.40
N ASN A 909 30.84 10.07 51.44
CA ASN A 909 31.98 10.56 50.68
C ASN A 909 32.80 11.54 51.55
N THR A 910 34.09 11.26 51.73
CA THR A 910 34.98 11.97 52.68
C THR A 910 35.89 13.02 52.03
N LYS A 911 35.93 13.08 50.69
CA LYS A 911 36.77 14.01 49.93
C LYS A 911 35.96 15.01 49.10
N ALA A 912 36.41 16.25 49.03
CA ALA A 912 35.82 17.28 48.18
C ALA A 912 36.75 17.59 47.00
N ASN A 913 36.20 17.65 45.79
CA ASN A 913 36.88 17.92 44.51
C ASN A 913 37.99 16.90 44.16
N GLU A 914 37.94 15.71 44.73
CA GLU A 914 38.84 14.59 44.41
C GLU A 914 38.03 13.31 44.19
N TRP A 915 38.52 12.42 43.33
CA TRP A 915 37.92 11.10 43.14
C TRP A 915 38.08 10.24 44.40
N GLU A 916 36.98 9.62 44.83
CA GLU A 916 36.92 8.65 45.93
C GLU A 916 36.13 7.41 45.48
N GLU A 917 36.60 6.21 45.83
CA GLU A 917 35.87 4.97 45.60
C GLU A 917 35.03 4.66 46.85
N LEU A 918 33.71 4.63 46.67
CA LEU A 918 32.75 4.29 47.72
C LEU A 918 32.35 2.82 47.58
N SER A 919 32.14 2.14 48.71
CA SER A 919 31.81 0.72 48.79
C SER A 919 30.48 0.50 49.51
N PHE A 920 29.51 -0.08 48.82
CA PHE A 920 28.14 -0.31 49.28
C PHE A 920 27.90 -1.80 49.52
N ASP A 921 27.65 -2.21 50.77
CA ASP A 921 27.40 -3.61 51.13
C ASP A 921 25.89 -3.89 51.19
N PHE A 922 25.36 -4.60 50.20
CA PHE A 922 23.95 -4.97 50.11
C PHE A 922 23.57 -6.24 50.89
N ALA A 923 24.53 -6.93 51.52
CA ALA A 923 24.21 -7.94 52.52
C ALA A 923 23.74 -7.31 53.84
N THR A 924 24.05 -6.03 54.05
CA THR A 924 23.74 -5.28 55.29
C THR A 924 22.91 -4.02 55.05
N SER A 925 22.42 -3.79 53.82
CA SER A 925 21.51 -2.68 53.49
C SER A 925 20.23 -2.74 54.35
N PRO A 926 19.49 -1.62 54.51
CA PRO A 926 18.28 -1.59 55.33
C PRO A 926 17.26 -2.68 54.99
N THR A 927 17.19 -3.07 53.71
CA THR A 927 16.60 -4.33 53.25
C THR A 927 17.68 -5.14 52.55
N PRO A 928 18.27 -6.17 53.19
CA PRO A 928 19.28 -7.01 52.57
C PRO A 928 18.75 -7.66 51.30
N ILE A 929 19.57 -7.69 50.25
CA ILE A 929 19.15 -8.26 48.96
C ILE A 929 19.27 -9.79 48.96
N ASP A 930 18.35 -10.43 48.26
CA ASP A 930 18.43 -11.83 47.87
C ASP A 930 18.72 -11.90 46.36
N GLU A 931 19.88 -12.43 45.99
CA GLU A 931 20.37 -12.51 44.61
C GLU A 931 19.40 -13.26 43.69
N ALA A 932 18.57 -14.16 44.23
CA ALA A 932 17.52 -14.83 43.46
C ALA A 932 16.44 -13.86 42.94
N GLY A 933 16.39 -12.63 43.45
CA GLY A 933 15.48 -11.58 42.99
C GLY A 933 15.86 -10.96 41.64
N GLN A 934 17.10 -11.11 41.16
CA GLN A 934 17.59 -10.57 39.88
C GLN A 934 17.30 -9.07 39.73
N TYR A 935 17.97 -8.23 40.52
CA TYR A 935 17.76 -6.78 40.52
C TYR A 935 18.35 -6.11 39.26
N ALA A 936 17.56 -5.29 38.59
CA ALA A 936 17.90 -4.71 37.28
C ALA A 936 17.71 -3.18 37.22
N ARG A 937 17.94 -2.48 38.32
CA ARG A 937 17.93 -1.01 38.41
C ARG A 937 18.97 -0.53 39.42
N ILE A 938 19.68 0.53 39.06
CA ILE A 938 20.52 1.33 39.95
C ILE A 938 19.83 2.65 40.24
N THR A 939 19.78 3.03 41.51
CA THR A 939 19.25 4.31 41.99
C THR A 939 20.28 5.01 42.86
N ILE A 940 20.54 6.30 42.59
CA ILE A 940 21.49 7.13 43.31
C ILE A 940 20.76 8.35 43.89
N ILE A 941 21.00 8.64 45.16
CA ILE A 941 20.56 9.87 45.84
C ILE A 941 21.80 10.60 46.34
N TRP A 942 21.93 11.86 45.93
CA TRP A 942 23.05 12.70 46.31
C TRP A 942 22.70 13.45 47.60
N ASP A 943 23.56 13.34 48.61
CA ASP A 943 23.48 14.03 49.90
C ASP A 943 22.10 13.95 50.60
N ILE A 944 21.54 12.74 50.65
CA ILE A 944 20.22 12.45 51.24
C ILE A 944 20.00 13.16 52.58
N LEU A 945 18.78 13.65 52.80
CA LEU A 945 18.34 14.46 53.94
C LEU A 945 18.75 15.94 53.89
N ASN A 946 19.48 16.39 52.85
CA ASN A 946 19.82 17.79 52.64
C ASN A 946 19.20 18.32 51.34
N LEU A 947 18.82 19.60 51.34
CA LEU A 947 18.41 20.32 50.13
C LEU A 947 19.53 21.28 49.71
N PRO A 948 19.95 21.28 48.43
CA PRO A 948 20.96 22.19 47.97
C PRO A 948 20.38 23.62 47.84
N ALA A 949 21.16 24.61 48.25
CA ALA A 949 20.77 26.02 48.11
C ALA A 949 20.99 26.57 46.69
N GLU A 950 21.86 25.92 45.92
CA GLU A 950 22.21 26.20 44.52
C GLU A 950 22.46 24.85 43.82
N ASP A 951 22.32 24.78 42.51
CA ASP A 951 22.54 23.53 41.77
C ASP A 951 23.93 22.93 42.06
N VAL A 952 23.97 21.64 42.40
CA VAL A 952 25.20 20.90 42.72
C VAL A 952 25.49 19.87 41.65
N ILE A 953 26.74 19.85 41.17
CA ILE A 953 27.20 18.90 40.16
C ILE A 953 28.06 17.84 40.81
N TYR A 954 27.70 16.57 40.61
CA TYR A 954 28.48 15.40 41.00
C TYR A 954 28.92 14.65 39.74
N TYR A 955 30.08 13.99 39.79
CA TYR A 955 30.49 13.05 38.75
C TYR A 955 30.67 11.67 39.35
N PHE A 956 30.32 10.63 38.58
CA PHE A 956 30.48 9.25 39.00
C PHE A 956 30.86 8.36 37.84
N ASP A 957 31.50 7.24 38.18
CA ASP A 957 32.06 6.32 37.21
C ASP A 957 32.36 4.95 37.85
N ASP A 958 32.69 3.96 37.02
CA ASP A 958 33.11 2.61 37.41
C ASP A 958 32.20 1.98 38.48
N ILE A 959 30.90 1.90 38.20
CA ILE A 959 29.97 1.12 39.01
C ILE A 959 30.27 -0.36 38.75
N VAL A 960 30.72 -1.08 39.77
CA VAL A 960 31.27 -2.43 39.62
C VAL A 960 30.91 -3.32 40.80
N VAL A 961 30.55 -4.58 40.55
CA VAL A 961 30.48 -5.60 41.59
C VAL A 961 31.91 -5.87 42.09
N ASP A 962 32.13 -5.85 43.39
CA ASP A 962 33.49 -5.97 43.94
C ASP A 962 34.20 -7.25 43.45
N GLY A 963 35.48 -7.12 43.10
CA GLY A 963 36.25 -8.16 42.40
C GLY A 963 36.08 -8.19 40.88
N GLY A 964 35.09 -7.48 40.33
CA GLY A 964 34.95 -7.21 38.89
C GLY A 964 35.94 -6.16 38.36
N SER A 965 35.93 -5.93 37.05
CA SER A 965 36.75 -4.91 36.40
C SER A 965 35.92 -4.17 35.34
N CYS A 966 35.90 -2.83 35.42
CA CYS A 966 35.28 -1.94 34.43
C CYS A 966 36.23 -1.50 33.30
N GLY A 967 37.21 -2.35 33.00
CA GLY A 967 38.35 -1.95 32.20
C GLY A 967 39.28 -1.04 33.01
N VAL A 968 40.52 -0.95 32.56
CA VAL A 968 41.43 0.13 32.93
C VAL A 968 41.87 0.69 31.59
N SER A 969 41.69 1.99 31.36
CA SER A 969 42.42 2.64 30.27
C SER A 969 43.88 2.24 30.41
N THR A 970 44.47 1.75 29.32
CA THR A 970 45.80 1.16 29.28
C THR A 970 46.86 2.20 29.65
N GLY A 971 46.99 2.48 30.94
CA GLY A 971 48.17 3.03 31.54
C GLY A 971 49.28 2.00 31.40
N LEU A 972 50.32 2.37 30.65
CA LEU A 972 51.59 1.68 30.50
C LEU A 972 51.93 0.73 31.68
N PHE A 973 51.94 -0.57 31.36
CA PHE A 973 52.46 -1.71 32.15
C PHE A 973 51.69 -2.09 33.43
N SER A 974 50.59 -2.83 33.27
CA SER A 974 50.35 -3.97 34.17
C SER A 974 50.93 -5.23 33.51
N GLU A 975 51.84 -5.91 34.20
CA GLU A 975 52.46 -7.14 33.69
C GLU A 975 51.39 -8.23 33.63
N VAL A 976 51.03 -8.71 32.43
CA VAL A 976 50.27 -9.95 32.30
C VAL A 976 51.18 -11.07 32.80
N LYS A 977 50.88 -11.61 33.98
CA LYS A 977 51.62 -12.71 34.56
C LYS A 977 51.25 -13.99 33.80
N LEU A 978 52.08 -14.36 32.84
CA LEU A 978 51.90 -15.57 32.02
C LEU A 978 52.59 -16.76 32.66
N ASP A 979 51.87 -17.87 32.77
CA ASP A 979 52.45 -19.16 33.15
C ASP A 979 53.39 -19.68 32.03
N GLN A 980 54.38 -20.49 32.40
CA GLN A 980 55.33 -21.04 31.45
C GLN A 980 54.88 -22.43 30.98
N LEU A 981 54.61 -22.58 29.68
CA LEU A 981 54.40 -23.91 29.08
C LEU A 981 55.74 -24.63 28.94
N GLU A 982 55.76 -25.91 29.30
CA GLU A 982 56.93 -26.76 29.11
C GLU A 982 56.83 -27.46 27.75
N VAL A 983 57.86 -27.30 26.91
CA VAL A 983 57.88 -27.83 25.54
C VAL A 983 59.07 -28.75 25.33
N MET A 984 58.82 -29.99 24.90
CA MET A 984 59.88 -30.99 24.69
C MET A 984 59.57 -31.98 23.55
N PRO A 985 60.56 -32.48 22.81
CA PRO A 985 61.95 -32.01 22.80
C PRO A 985 62.04 -30.60 22.22
N ASN A 986 62.98 -29.79 22.71
CA ASN A 986 63.27 -28.47 22.15
C ASN A 986 64.79 -28.31 22.07
N PRO A 987 65.42 -28.36 20.87
CA PRO A 987 64.79 -28.29 19.54
C PRO A 987 63.98 -29.54 19.13
N VAL A 988 62.97 -29.37 18.26
CA VAL A 988 62.05 -30.40 17.77
C VAL A 988 62.18 -30.65 16.26
N SER A 989 62.01 -31.90 15.81
CA SER A 989 61.97 -32.25 14.39
C SER A 989 60.55 -32.46 13.86
N GLU A 990 59.69 -33.16 14.59
CA GLU A 990 58.36 -33.57 14.08
C GLU A 990 57.25 -33.42 15.13
N MET A 991 57.40 -33.99 16.32
CA MET A 991 56.37 -33.97 17.36
C MET A 991 56.86 -33.20 18.60
N LEU A 992 56.11 -32.17 18.99
CA LEU A 992 56.36 -31.35 20.18
C LEU A 992 55.33 -31.68 21.26
N ASN A 993 55.78 -32.10 22.43
CA ASN A 993 54.94 -32.27 23.61
C ASN A 993 54.89 -30.97 24.40
N VAL A 994 53.69 -30.43 24.62
CA VAL A 994 53.41 -29.23 25.42
C VAL A 994 52.72 -29.64 26.72
N GLN A 995 53.34 -29.33 27.84
CA GLN A 995 52.87 -29.63 29.19
C GLN A 995 52.49 -28.34 29.95
N ASN A 996 51.93 -28.48 31.15
CA ASN A 996 51.34 -27.39 31.95
C ASN A 996 50.12 -26.72 31.28
N THR A 997 49.29 -27.53 30.63
CA THR A 997 48.12 -27.10 29.83
C THR A 997 46.78 -27.22 30.57
N ALA A 998 46.78 -27.56 31.87
CA ALA A 998 45.56 -27.88 32.62
C ALA A 998 44.50 -26.75 32.63
N ASN A 999 44.93 -25.49 32.58
CA ASN A 999 44.04 -24.31 32.53
C ASN A 999 44.00 -23.64 31.15
N ILE A 1000 44.51 -24.31 30.13
CA ILE A 1000 44.63 -23.78 28.76
C ILE A 1000 43.55 -24.45 27.90
N ALA A 1001 42.64 -23.66 27.36
CA ALA A 1001 41.59 -24.12 26.44
C ALA A 1001 42.09 -24.22 25.00
N ARG A 1002 43.01 -23.33 24.57
CA ARG A 1002 43.66 -23.44 23.27
C ARG A 1002 45.11 -22.95 23.26
N LEU A 1003 45.91 -23.52 22.38
CA LEU A 1003 47.24 -23.08 22.02
C LEU A 1003 47.24 -22.44 20.64
N GLU A 1004 48.00 -21.36 20.47
CA GLU A 1004 48.25 -20.72 19.18
C GLU A 1004 49.75 -20.65 18.92
N ILE A 1005 50.16 -21.00 17.70
CA ILE A 1005 51.57 -20.99 17.27
C ILE A 1005 51.83 -19.73 16.46
N PHE A 1006 52.88 -18.99 16.82
CA PHE A 1006 53.32 -17.80 16.11
C PHE A 1006 54.75 -17.93 15.63
N ASN A 1007 55.07 -17.35 14.47
CA ASN A 1007 56.46 -17.13 14.08
C ASN A 1007 57.06 -15.91 14.79
N VAL A 1008 58.37 -15.67 14.60
CA VAL A 1008 59.07 -14.52 15.19
C VAL A 1008 58.57 -13.15 14.71
N TYR A 1009 57.78 -13.10 13.63
CA TYR A 1009 57.17 -11.88 13.11
C TYR A 1009 55.77 -11.63 13.69
N GLY A 1010 55.31 -12.46 14.64
CA GLY A 1010 53.99 -12.34 15.25
C GLY A 1010 52.84 -12.85 14.37
N GLN A 1011 53.13 -13.56 13.27
CA GLN A 1011 52.09 -14.15 12.43
C GLN A 1011 51.61 -15.47 13.02
N LYS A 1012 50.30 -15.63 13.20
CA LYS A 1012 49.66 -16.86 13.65
C LYS A 1012 49.73 -17.93 12.56
N LEU A 1013 50.25 -19.10 12.90
CA LEU A 1013 50.46 -20.22 11.99
C LEU A 1013 49.49 -21.38 12.22
N GLY A 1014 48.83 -21.43 13.38
CA GLY A 1014 47.85 -22.46 13.68
C GLY A 1014 47.32 -22.36 15.11
N THR A 1015 46.14 -22.93 15.32
CA THR A 1015 45.46 -23.02 16.61
C THR A 1015 45.15 -24.47 16.91
N MET A 1016 45.29 -24.86 18.18
CA MET A 1016 45.05 -26.22 18.66
C MET A 1016 44.23 -26.17 19.95
N TRP A 1017 43.10 -26.85 19.96
CA TRP A 1017 42.19 -26.88 21.10
C TRP A 1017 42.56 -28.01 22.07
N ASN A 1018 42.44 -27.74 23.36
CA ASN A 1018 42.76 -28.66 24.44
C ASN A 1018 41.49 -29.12 25.14
N ASN A 1019 40.95 -30.25 24.70
CA ASN A 1019 39.64 -30.73 25.16
C ASN A 1019 39.73 -31.60 26.43
N ASP A 1020 40.91 -32.10 26.79
CA ASP A 1020 41.08 -33.12 27.84
C ASP A 1020 41.96 -32.68 29.03
N GLY A 1021 42.44 -31.42 29.05
CA GLY A 1021 43.25 -30.86 30.16
C GLY A 1021 44.63 -31.53 30.36
N GLY A 1022 45.02 -32.45 29.48
CA GLY A 1022 46.29 -33.17 29.51
C GLY A 1022 47.38 -32.57 28.62
N ASN A 1023 48.53 -33.23 28.56
CA ASN A 1023 49.65 -32.86 27.68
C ASN A 1023 49.21 -32.87 26.19
N ILE A 1024 49.64 -31.87 25.43
CA ILE A 1024 49.27 -31.69 24.02
C ILE A 1024 50.45 -32.09 23.12
N TYR A 1025 50.21 -32.98 22.16
CA TYR A 1025 51.21 -33.40 21.18
C TYR A 1025 50.98 -32.72 19.83
N LEU A 1026 51.87 -31.80 19.46
CA LEU A 1026 51.79 -30.99 18.25
C LEU A 1026 52.68 -31.57 17.14
N ASN A 1027 52.10 -31.89 15.98
CA ASN A 1027 52.87 -32.20 14.77
C ASN A 1027 53.33 -30.91 14.10
N VAL A 1028 54.62 -30.63 14.19
CA VAL A 1028 55.28 -29.43 13.64
C VAL A 1028 56.13 -29.73 12.40
N SER A 1029 55.97 -30.91 11.78
CA SER A 1029 56.73 -31.33 10.59
C SER A 1029 56.60 -30.35 9.41
N ASN A 1030 55.45 -29.70 9.27
CA ASN A 1030 55.16 -28.74 8.21
C ASN A 1030 55.72 -27.33 8.48
N LEU A 1031 56.27 -27.07 9.67
CA LEU A 1031 56.90 -25.79 9.97
C LEU A 1031 58.31 -25.73 9.38
N VAL A 1032 58.66 -24.57 8.82
CA VAL A 1032 60.01 -24.29 8.33
C VAL A 1032 60.98 -24.25 9.51
N LYS A 1033 62.28 -24.49 9.26
CA LYS A 1033 63.32 -24.38 10.31
C LYS A 1033 63.33 -22.97 10.89
N GLY A 1034 63.22 -22.84 12.21
CA GLY A 1034 63.10 -21.53 12.85
C GLY A 1034 62.63 -21.56 14.30
N THR A 1035 62.53 -20.38 14.90
CA THR A 1035 62.01 -20.19 16.26
C THR A 1035 60.52 -19.84 16.20
N TYR A 1036 59.74 -20.43 17.09
CA TYR A 1036 58.30 -20.24 17.18
C TYR A 1036 57.89 -19.98 18.63
N PHE A 1037 56.80 -19.25 18.79
CA PHE A 1037 56.15 -19.00 20.08
C PHE A 1037 54.85 -19.80 20.15
N ILE A 1038 54.57 -20.33 21.33
CA ILE A 1038 53.28 -20.95 21.64
C ILE A 1038 52.64 -20.10 22.71
N MET A 1039 51.42 -19.64 22.45
CA MET A 1039 50.59 -18.86 23.36
C MET A 1039 49.40 -19.72 23.79
N GLY A 1040 49.17 -19.82 25.09
CA GLY A 1040 48.04 -20.52 25.69
C GLY A 1040 46.99 -19.55 26.18
N TYR A 1041 45.74 -19.81 25.81
CA TYR A 1041 44.57 -19.04 26.19
C TYR A 1041 43.66 -19.88 27.07
N ASP A 1042 43.10 -19.29 28.13
CA ASP A 1042 42.14 -19.95 29.00
C ASP A 1042 40.75 -20.07 28.37
N GLY A 1043 39.81 -20.68 29.09
CA GLY A 1043 38.42 -20.88 28.64
C GLY A 1043 37.63 -19.58 28.44
N LYS A 1044 38.16 -18.43 28.86
CA LYS A 1044 37.59 -17.08 28.65
C LYS A 1044 38.32 -16.31 27.56
N GLY A 1045 39.22 -16.96 26.80
CA GLY A 1045 39.97 -16.34 25.71
C GLY A 1045 41.09 -15.41 26.17
N LYS A 1046 41.44 -15.38 27.46
CA LYS A 1046 42.53 -14.54 27.98
C LYS A 1046 43.87 -15.27 27.82
N LEU A 1047 44.89 -14.55 27.39
CA LEU A 1047 46.26 -15.07 27.32
C LEU A 1047 46.75 -15.39 28.74
N SER A 1048 47.05 -16.66 28.99
CA SER A 1048 47.34 -17.17 30.33
C SER A 1048 48.69 -17.87 30.44
N ALA A 1049 49.24 -18.39 29.33
CA ALA A 1049 50.56 -19.00 29.33
C ALA A 1049 51.32 -18.79 28.02
N GLN A 1050 52.64 -18.95 28.05
CA GLN A 1050 53.45 -18.93 26.84
C GLN A 1050 54.69 -19.81 26.93
N SER A 1051 55.23 -20.18 25.78
CA SER A 1051 56.56 -20.77 25.65
C SER A 1051 57.15 -20.54 24.26
N ARG A 1052 58.38 -21.00 24.05
CA ARG A 1052 59.07 -20.91 22.76
C ARG A 1052 59.71 -22.25 22.42
N PHE A 1053 59.70 -22.63 21.15
CA PHE A 1053 60.40 -23.81 20.66
C PHE A 1053 61.17 -23.54 19.36
N VAL A 1054 62.17 -24.35 19.09
CA VAL A 1054 63.01 -24.29 17.88
C VAL A 1054 62.74 -25.51 17.02
N LYS A 1055 62.32 -25.29 15.77
CA LYS A 1055 62.16 -26.32 14.74
C LYS A 1055 63.47 -26.53 14.00
N MET A 1056 63.96 -27.78 13.97
CA MET A 1056 65.18 -28.19 13.24
C MET A 1056 64.94 -28.52 11.77
#